data_AF-A0A9P1D6F9-F1
#
_entry.id   AF-A0A9P1D6F9-F1
#
_cell.length_a   1.000
_cell.length_b   1.000
_cell.length_c   1.000
_cell.angle_alpha   90.00
_cell.angle_beta   90.00
_cell.angle_gamma   90.00
#
_symmetry.space_group_name_H-M   'P 1'
#
loop_
_entity.id
_entity.type
_entity.pdbx_description
1 polymer ?
#
loop_
_entity_poly.entity_id
_entity_poly.type
_entity_poly.pdbx_seq_one_letter_code
_entity_poly.pdbx_strand_id
1 'polypeptide(L)'
;MRELVHVQGGQCGNQIGAKFWEVIADEHGIDPTGTYHGDSDLQLERINVYFNEATGGRYVPRAVLMDLEPGTMDSVRAGPFGQLFRPDNFVFGQTGAGNNWAKGHYTEGAELIDSVLDVVRKEAEGCDCLQGFQLCHSLGGGTGAGMGTLLISKVREEYPDRIMETFSVIPSPKVSDTVVEPYNAVLSFHQLVENSDESFLLDNEALYDICFRRMSTKEVDEQMLNVQNKNSSYFVEWIPNNIKASVCDIPPKGLKMAVAFAGNSTAIQEMFKRVAEYFTAMFRRKAFLHWYTGEGMDEMEFTEAESNMNDLVSEYQQYQDATAEEGGQCGNQIGAKFWEVIADEHGIDPTGTYHGDSDLQLERINVYFNEATGGRYVPRAVLMDLEPGTMDSVRAGPFGQLFRPDNFVFGQTGAGNNWAKGHYTEGAELIDSVLDVVRKEAEGCDCLQGFQLCHSLGGGTGAGMGTLLISKVREEYPDRIMETFSVIPSPKVSDTVVEPYNAVLSFHQLVENSDESFLLDNEALYDICFRTLKLTTPTYGDLNHLVSAAMSGVTCCLRFPGQLNCDLRKIAVNLVPFPRLHFFMTGFAPLTSRGSQQYRALTVPELTQQMFDAKNMMCAADPRHGRYLTAAALFRGRMSTKEVDEQMLNVQNKNSSYFVEWIPNNIKASVCDIPPKGLKMAVAFAGNSTAIQEMFKRVAEYFTAMFRRKAFLHWYTGEGMDEMEFTEAESNMNDLVSEYQQYQDATAEEEGEFDEEAGEYDG
;
A
#
# COMPACT_ATOMS: atom_id res chain seq x y z
N MET A 1 10.88 35.37 -16.72
CA MET A 1 11.48 35.40 -15.36
C MET A 1 10.48 34.74 -14.44
N ARG A 2 10.95 34.03 -13.41
CA ARG A 2 10.06 33.38 -12.44
C ARG A 2 10.39 34.00 -11.08
N GLU A 3 9.39 34.54 -10.40
CA GLU A 3 9.59 35.33 -9.18
C GLU A 3 8.83 34.66 -8.03
N LEU A 4 9.44 34.70 -6.85
CA LEU A 4 8.88 34.10 -5.63
C LEU A 4 8.73 35.17 -4.56
N VAL A 5 7.64 35.09 -3.81
CA VAL A 5 7.44 35.87 -2.59
C VAL A 5 7.73 34.97 -1.40
N HIS A 6 8.74 35.32 -0.62
CA HIS A 6 9.14 34.55 0.55
C HIS A 6 8.48 35.10 1.81
N VAL A 7 7.79 34.26 2.57
CA VAL A 7 7.08 34.63 3.79
C VAL A 7 7.71 33.93 4.98
N GLN A 8 7.89 34.65 6.08
CA GLN A 8 8.50 34.14 7.31
C GLN A 8 7.52 34.29 8.46
N GLY A 9 7.11 33.16 9.04
CA GLY A 9 6.06 33.08 10.05
C GLY A 9 6.58 32.71 11.42
N GLY A 10 6.41 33.63 12.38
CA GLY A 10 6.71 33.42 13.80
C GLY A 10 8.21 33.36 14.12
N GLN A 11 8.53 33.21 15.40
CA GLN A 11 9.89 33.32 15.90
C GLN A 11 10.90 32.40 15.18
N CYS A 12 10.55 31.12 15.00
CA CYS A 12 11.41 30.14 14.34
C CYS A 12 11.59 30.45 12.84
N GLY A 13 10.51 30.73 12.12
CA GLY A 13 10.55 31.06 10.70
C GLY A 13 11.37 32.32 10.42
N ASN A 14 11.23 33.35 11.24
CA ASN A 14 12.01 34.59 11.13
C ASN A 14 13.51 34.40 11.40
N GLN A 15 13.89 33.52 12.34
CA GLN A 15 15.30 33.23 12.63
C GLN A 15 15.97 32.43 11.52
N ILE A 16 15.30 31.38 11.01
CA ILE A 16 15.78 30.59 9.88
C ILE A 16 15.85 31.47 8.63
N GLY A 17 14.79 32.26 8.41
CA GLY A 17 14.70 33.22 7.34
C GLY A 17 15.85 34.24 7.32
N ALA A 18 16.22 34.79 8.48
CA ALA A 18 17.36 35.71 8.58
C ALA A 18 18.67 35.04 8.14
N LYS A 19 18.89 33.77 8.49
CA LYS A 19 20.06 32.99 8.03
C LYS A 19 19.98 32.60 6.56
N PHE A 20 18.80 32.30 6.06
CA PHE A 20 18.58 32.06 4.64
C PHE A 20 18.99 33.28 3.80
N TRP A 21 18.57 34.48 4.19
CA TRP A 21 18.94 35.70 3.47
C TRP A 21 20.42 36.06 3.58
N GLU A 22 21.09 35.74 4.69
CA GLU A 22 22.56 35.85 4.80
C GLU A 22 23.25 34.99 3.72
N VAL A 23 22.85 33.73 3.57
CA VAL A 23 23.44 32.80 2.59
C VAL A 23 23.15 33.22 1.16
N ILE A 24 21.89 33.55 0.84
CA ILE A 24 21.48 33.96 -0.50
C ILE A 24 22.14 35.29 -0.91
N ALA A 25 22.23 36.27 0.01
CA ALA A 25 22.92 37.52 -0.28
C ALA A 25 24.42 37.29 -0.53
N ASP A 26 25.06 36.41 0.24
CA ASP A 26 26.46 36.04 0.04
C ASP A 26 26.69 35.30 -1.29
N GLU A 27 25.76 34.44 -1.73
CA GLU A 27 25.81 33.73 -3.02
C GLU A 27 25.70 34.68 -4.21
N HIS A 28 24.82 35.69 -4.12
CA HIS A 28 24.65 36.73 -5.13
C HIS A 28 25.64 37.90 -4.98
N GLY A 29 26.56 37.86 -4.01
CA GLY A 29 27.55 38.92 -3.79
C GLY A 29 26.93 40.27 -3.39
N ILE A 30 25.75 40.26 -2.77
CA ILE A 30 25.05 41.45 -2.29
C ILE A 30 25.52 41.77 -0.89
N ASP A 31 25.95 43.01 -0.66
CA ASP A 31 26.34 43.46 0.67
C ASP A 31 25.13 43.75 1.56
N PRO A 32 25.32 43.94 2.88
CA PRO A 32 24.24 44.31 3.79
C PRO A 32 23.53 45.64 3.47
N THR A 33 24.04 46.44 2.54
CA THR A 33 23.44 47.70 2.08
C THR A 33 22.61 47.54 0.79
N GLY A 34 22.55 46.33 0.24
CA GLY A 34 21.86 45.98 -1.00
C GLY A 34 22.66 46.29 -2.26
N THR A 35 23.96 46.59 -2.15
CA THR A 35 24.83 46.90 -3.27
C THR A 35 25.54 45.64 -3.76
N TYR A 36 25.57 45.43 -5.08
CA TYR A 36 26.24 44.28 -5.67
C TYR A 36 27.77 44.47 -5.69
N HIS A 37 28.48 43.52 -5.10
CA HIS A 37 29.93 43.40 -5.05
C HIS A 37 30.39 41.99 -5.48
N GLY A 38 29.66 41.35 -6.40
CA GLY A 38 29.98 40.01 -6.88
C GLY A 38 31.09 39.98 -7.93
N ASP A 39 31.67 38.78 -8.11
CA ASP A 39 32.84 38.52 -8.97
C ASP A 39 32.46 37.87 -10.31
N SER A 40 31.18 37.54 -10.54
CA SER A 40 30.72 36.81 -11.74
C SER A 40 29.38 37.32 -12.28
N ASP A 41 29.29 37.56 -13.60
CA ASP A 41 28.04 37.96 -14.27
C ASP A 41 26.90 36.93 -14.10
N LEU A 42 27.21 35.66 -13.81
CA LEU A 42 26.23 34.61 -13.53
C LEU A 42 25.44 34.88 -12.24
N GLN A 43 26.01 35.62 -11.27
CA GLN A 43 25.34 35.98 -10.02
C GLN A 43 24.17 36.96 -10.25
N LEU A 44 24.18 37.70 -11.37
CA LEU A 44 23.13 38.67 -11.71
C LEU A 44 22.02 38.07 -12.59
N GLU A 45 22.24 36.92 -13.23
CA GLU A 45 21.31 36.37 -14.24
C GLU A 45 19.95 35.94 -13.65
N ARG A 46 19.91 35.54 -12.37
CA ARG A 46 18.69 35.08 -11.68
C ARG A 46 18.39 35.81 -10.37
N ILE A 47 19.03 36.95 -10.13
CA ILE A 47 18.82 37.75 -8.92
C ILE A 47 17.35 38.18 -8.74
N ASN A 48 16.65 38.38 -9.85
CA ASN A 48 15.24 38.77 -9.91
C ASN A 48 14.27 37.69 -9.39
N VAL A 49 14.73 36.47 -9.06
CA VAL A 49 13.85 35.46 -8.44
C VAL A 49 13.44 35.90 -7.03
N TYR A 50 14.41 36.36 -6.24
CA TYR A 50 14.23 36.71 -4.82
C TYR A 50 14.37 38.20 -4.53
N PHE A 51 15.06 38.96 -5.38
CA PHE A 51 15.29 40.39 -5.18
C PHE A 51 14.53 41.24 -6.21
N ASN A 52 14.16 42.44 -5.78
CA ASN A 52 13.64 43.51 -6.61
C ASN A 52 14.70 44.62 -6.73
N GLU A 53 14.96 45.11 -7.94
CA GLU A 53 15.91 46.20 -8.17
C GLU A 53 15.24 47.56 -7.86
N ALA A 54 15.64 48.17 -6.75
CA ALA A 54 15.22 49.50 -6.37
C ALA A 54 16.06 50.59 -7.05
N THR A 55 15.53 51.81 -7.09
CA THR A 55 16.18 52.98 -7.68
C THR A 55 17.58 53.20 -7.09
N GLY A 56 18.59 53.27 -7.95
CA GLY A 56 19.99 53.46 -7.56
C GLY A 56 20.85 52.19 -7.53
N GLY A 57 20.38 51.08 -8.14
CA GLY A 57 21.13 49.83 -8.26
C GLY A 57 21.21 49.05 -6.93
N ARG A 58 20.21 49.22 -6.07
CA ARG A 58 20.08 48.47 -4.80
C ARG A 58 19.11 47.33 -4.97
N TYR A 59 19.50 46.13 -4.53
CA TYR A 59 18.65 44.95 -4.55
C TYR A 59 17.96 44.78 -3.20
N VAL A 60 16.64 44.65 -3.22
CA VAL A 60 15.79 44.54 -2.02
C VAL A 60 15.08 43.18 -2.03
N PRO A 61 15.07 42.40 -0.94
CA PRO A 61 14.46 41.07 -0.90
C PRO A 61 12.93 41.16 -0.99
N ARG A 62 12.31 40.26 -1.74
CA ARG A 62 10.86 40.03 -1.72
C ARG A 62 10.48 39.12 -0.54
N ALA A 63 10.63 39.68 0.66
CA ALA A 63 10.32 38.99 1.91
C ALA A 63 9.18 39.68 2.66
N VAL A 64 8.26 38.89 3.21
CA VAL A 64 7.24 39.33 4.16
C VAL A 64 7.53 38.64 5.49
N LEU A 65 7.70 39.43 6.56
CA LEU A 65 8.00 38.90 7.89
C LEU A 65 6.81 39.16 8.80
N MET A 66 6.30 38.10 9.41
CA MET A 66 5.18 38.19 10.35
C MET A 66 5.52 37.53 11.69
N ASP A 67 5.11 38.18 12.78
CA ASP A 67 5.22 37.65 14.14
C ASP A 67 4.21 38.33 15.04
N LEU A 68 3.58 37.59 15.94
CA LEU A 68 2.70 38.19 16.95
C LEU A 68 3.49 38.89 18.06
N GLU A 69 4.80 38.60 18.16
CA GLU A 69 5.70 39.22 19.14
C GLU A 69 6.71 40.18 18.49
N PRO A 70 6.83 41.43 18.98
CA PRO A 70 7.76 42.41 18.42
C PRO A 70 9.25 42.09 18.68
N GLY A 71 9.54 41.30 19.72
CA GLY A 71 10.92 41.02 20.16
C GLY A 71 11.76 40.28 19.11
N THR A 72 11.16 39.35 18.37
CA THR A 72 11.84 38.67 17.26
C THR A 72 12.15 39.66 16.14
N MET A 73 11.20 40.53 15.80
CA MET A 73 11.36 41.49 14.71
C MET A 73 12.47 42.51 14.98
N ASP A 74 12.55 43.01 16.22
CA ASP A 74 13.63 43.91 16.62
C ASP A 74 15.00 43.22 16.54
N SER A 75 15.05 41.92 16.84
CA SER A 75 16.28 41.13 16.73
C SER A 75 16.72 40.93 15.27
N VAL A 76 15.77 40.66 14.36
CA VAL A 76 16.06 40.57 12.92
C VAL A 76 16.49 41.92 12.36
N ARG A 77 15.83 43.01 12.78
CA ARG A 77 16.17 44.38 12.36
C ARG A 77 17.53 44.85 12.88
N ALA A 78 17.91 44.44 14.08
CA ALA A 78 19.24 44.69 14.65
C ALA A 78 20.33 43.77 14.05
N GLY A 79 19.92 42.73 13.31
CA GLY A 79 20.82 41.80 12.64
C GLY A 79 21.61 42.43 11.49
N PRO A 80 22.68 41.76 11.02
CA PRO A 80 23.59 42.29 10.01
C PRO A 80 22.90 42.67 8.70
N PHE A 81 21.87 41.94 8.28
CA PHE A 81 21.08 42.19 7.06
C PHE A 81 19.71 42.83 7.33
N GLY A 82 19.44 43.29 8.56
CA GLY A 82 18.14 43.85 8.93
C GLY A 82 17.75 45.12 8.15
N GLN A 83 18.74 45.88 7.67
CA GLN A 83 18.55 47.09 6.86
C GLN A 83 18.21 46.82 5.39
N LEU A 84 18.34 45.55 4.96
CA LEU A 84 18.09 45.12 3.58
C LEU A 84 16.58 44.96 3.30
N PHE A 85 15.80 44.63 4.32
CA PHE A 85 14.34 44.44 4.21
C PHE A 85 13.58 45.78 4.19
N ARG A 86 12.45 45.81 3.49
CA ARG A 86 11.55 46.97 3.50
C ARG A 86 10.90 47.10 4.88
N PRO A 87 10.94 48.29 5.51
CA PRO A 87 10.25 48.52 6.79
C PRO A 87 8.74 48.21 6.74
N ASP A 88 8.11 48.44 5.58
CA ASP A 88 6.69 48.19 5.34
C ASP A 88 6.33 46.69 5.31
N ASN A 89 7.32 45.79 5.19
CA ASN A 89 7.10 44.35 5.07
C ASN A 89 7.18 43.62 6.43
N PHE A 90 7.40 44.35 7.53
CA PHE A 90 7.36 43.83 8.89
C PHE A 90 5.96 44.01 9.47
N VAL A 91 5.25 42.91 9.67
CA VAL A 91 3.90 42.93 10.24
C VAL A 91 3.89 42.24 11.60
N PHE A 92 3.69 43.00 12.67
CA PHE A 92 3.71 42.44 14.02
C PHE A 92 2.52 42.80 14.90
N GLY A 93 2.18 41.87 15.78
CA GLY A 93 1.17 42.03 16.83
C GLY A 93 1.71 42.72 18.08
N GLN A 94 0.82 42.93 19.06
CA GLN A 94 1.17 43.46 20.39
C GLN A 94 1.23 42.37 21.47
N THR A 95 0.79 41.15 21.13
CA THR A 95 0.41 40.08 22.05
C THR A 95 0.82 38.73 21.46
N GLY A 96 1.55 37.92 22.22
CA GLY A 96 1.98 36.59 21.76
C GLY A 96 0.87 35.53 21.77
N ALA A 97 1.01 34.52 20.90
CA ALA A 97 0.13 33.35 20.85
C ALA A 97 0.37 32.33 21.98
N GLY A 98 1.41 32.51 22.80
CA GLY A 98 1.67 31.66 23.98
C GLY A 98 1.82 30.17 23.68
N ASN A 99 2.36 29.83 22.50
CA ASN A 99 2.47 28.46 21.97
C ASN A 99 1.13 27.73 21.79
N ASN A 100 0.02 28.45 21.65
CA ASN A 100 -1.29 27.86 21.34
C ASN A 100 -1.66 28.08 19.87
N TRP A 101 -1.87 26.99 19.12
CA TRP A 101 -2.28 27.04 17.71
C TRP A 101 -3.63 27.72 17.52
N ALA A 102 -4.63 27.41 18.35
CA ALA A 102 -5.99 27.97 18.21
C ALA A 102 -5.99 29.50 18.40
N LYS A 103 -5.16 30.01 19.31
CA LYS A 103 -4.99 31.45 19.52
C LYS A 103 -4.35 32.15 18.30
N GLY A 104 -3.43 31.46 17.63
CA GLY A 104 -2.83 31.93 16.38
C GLY A 104 -3.77 31.83 15.17
N HIS A 105 -4.73 30.90 15.18
CA HIS A 105 -5.60 30.63 14.03
C HIS A 105 -6.94 31.37 14.11
N TYR A 106 -7.59 31.38 15.28
CA TYR A 106 -8.97 31.87 15.45
C TYR A 106 -9.08 33.26 16.08
N THR A 107 -8.09 33.69 16.87
CA THR A 107 -8.17 34.96 17.62
C THR A 107 -7.10 35.97 17.19
N GLU A 108 -5.95 36.03 17.86
CA GLU A 108 -4.94 37.07 17.65
C GLU A 108 -4.35 37.07 16.24
N GLY A 109 -4.11 35.88 15.67
CA GLY A 109 -3.56 35.79 14.31
C GLY A 109 -4.58 36.14 13.23
N ALA A 110 -5.87 35.87 13.46
CA ALA A 110 -6.93 36.26 12.54
C ALA A 110 -7.13 37.78 12.49
N GLU A 111 -6.88 38.51 13.58
CA GLU A 111 -6.91 39.98 13.56
C GLU A 111 -5.77 40.60 12.72
N LEU A 112 -4.61 39.94 12.70
CA LEU A 112 -3.42 40.44 12.02
C LEU A 112 -3.29 39.92 10.58
N ILE A 113 -4.00 38.85 10.21
CA ILE A 113 -3.87 38.17 8.91
C ILE A 113 -4.20 39.09 7.73
N ASP A 114 -5.23 39.94 7.84
CA ASP A 114 -5.63 40.86 6.77
C ASP A 114 -4.52 41.85 6.45
N SER A 115 -3.81 42.33 7.48
CA SER A 115 -2.67 43.23 7.30
C SER A 115 -1.49 42.52 6.63
N VAL A 116 -1.26 41.24 6.96
CA VAL A 116 -0.22 40.42 6.31
C VAL A 116 -0.58 40.18 4.84
N LEU A 117 -1.84 39.81 4.56
CA LEU A 117 -2.34 39.57 3.21
C LEU A 117 -2.22 40.81 2.33
N ASP A 118 -2.51 42.01 2.85
CA ASP A 118 -2.32 43.25 2.09
C ASP A 118 -0.86 43.49 1.69
N VAL A 119 0.10 43.15 2.56
CA VAL A 119 1.53 43.22 2.23
C VAL A 119 1.91 42.15 1.21
N VAL A 120 1.40 40.92 1.36
CA VAL A 120 1.61 39.83 0.40
C VAL A 120 1.06 40.20 -0.98
N ARG A 121 -0.15 40.78 -1.05
CA ARG A 121 -0.75 41.30 -2.29
C ARG A 121 0.13 42.38 -2.92
N LYS A 122 0.63 43.34 -2.14
CA LYS A 122 1.49 44.42 -2.64
C LYS A 122 2.81 43.88 -3.22
N GLU A 123 3.42 42.87 -2.60
CA GLU A 123 4.63 42.23 -3.14
C GLU A 123 4.33 41.34 -4.34
N ALA A 124 3.17 40.66 -4.35
CA ALA A 124 2.69 39.86 -5.49
C ALA A 124 2.38 40.73 -6.72
N GLU A 125 1.73 41.90 -6.54
CA GLU A 125 1.49 42.89 -7.60
C GLU A 125 2.79 43.53 -8.11
N GLY A 126 3.82 43.57 -7.26
CA GLY A 126 5.16 44.04 -7.61
C GLY A 126 5.98 43.02 -8.42
N CYS A 127 5.43 41.85 -8.73
CA CYS A 127 6.06 40.82 -9.56
C CYS A 127 5.56 40.90 -11.01
N ASP A 128 6.48 40.84 -11.96
CA ASP A 128 6.16 40.73 -13.39
C ASP A 128 5.62 39.33 -13.74
N CYS A 129 6.11 38.29 -13.04
CA CYS A 129 5.67 36.91 -13.23
C CYS A 129 5.85 36.08 -11.95
N LEU A 130 4.85 36.14 -11.07
CA LEU A 130 4.78 35.37 -9.83
C LEU A 130 4.60 33.88 -10.12
N GLN A 131 5.57 33.06 -9.68
CA GLN A 131 5.51 31.60 -9.79
C GLN A 131 4.78 30.97 -8.60
N GLY A 132 4.98 31.52 -7.39
CA GLY A 132 4.47 30.93 -6.16
C GLY A 132 4.93 31.67 -4.91
N PHE A 133 4.50 31.15 -3.77
CA PHE A 133 4.85 31.64 -2.44
C PHE A 133 5.67 30.59 -1.71
N GLN A 134 6.68 31.04 -0.96
CA GLN A 134 7.54 30.18 -0.16
C GLN A 134 7.42 30.58 1.31
N LEU A 135 6.77 29.76 2.14
CA LEU A 135 6.57 30.04 3.56
C LEU A 135 7.54 29.25 4.44
N CYS A 136 8.29 29.94 5.30
CA CYS A 136 9.08 29.29 6.36
C CYS A 136 8.41 29.48 7.72
N HIS A 137 8.07 28.37 8.38
CA HIS A 137 7.36 28.37 9.66
C HIS A 137 7.67 27.11 10.50
N SER A 138 7.19 27.09 11.75
CA SER A 138 7.31 25.92 12.63
C SER A 138 5.94 25.36 12.95
N LEU A 139 5.83 24.04 13.01
CA LEU A 139 4.58 23.33 13.34
C LEU A 139 4.31 23.24 14.85
N GLY A 140 5.30 23.52 15.69
CA GLY A 140 5.17 23.45 17.15
C GLY A 140 4.74 24.76 17.82
N GLY A 141 4.97 25.91 17.18
CA GLY A 141 4.77 27.23 17.79
C GLY A 141 3.38 27.83 17.55
N GLY A 142 2.88 28.68 18.44
CA GLY A 142 1.52 29.25 18.30
C GLY A 142 1.37 30.16 17.07
N THR A 143 2.29 31.10 16.87
CA THR A 143 2.29 32.02 15.72
C THR A 143 2.67 31.31 14.42
N GLY A 144 3.78 30.56 14.43
CA GLY A 144 4.29 29.89 13.24
C GLY A 144 3.34 28.80 12.72
N ALA A 145 2.72 28.05 13.64
CA ALA A 145 1.84 26.95 13.28
C ALA A 145 0.43 27.49 12.98
N GLY A 146 -0.22 28.18 13.93
CA GLY A 146 -1.61 28.63 13.80
C GLY A 146 -1.84 29.73 12.77
N MET A 147 -1.13 30.86 12.90
CA MET A 147 -1.24 31.97 11.96
C MET A 147 -0.60 31.62 10.61
N GLY A 148 0.48 30.84 10.62
CA GLY A 148 1.14 30.35 9.40
C GLY A 148 0.22 29.49 8.54
N THR A 149 -0.48 28.51 9.14
CA THR A 149 -1.42 27.67 8.38
C THR A 149 -2.66 28.43 7.94
N LEU A 150 -3.15 29.39 8.75
CA LEU A 150 -4.22 30.29 8.33
C LEU A 150 -3.83 31.10 7.09
N LEU A 151 -2.60 31.64 7.06
CA LEU A 151 -2.10 32.38 5.91
C LEU A 151 -2.04 31.49 4.67
N ILE A 152 -1.63 30.23 4.84
CA ILE A 152 -1.57 29.27 3.73
C ILE A 152 -2.95 29.09 3.10
N SER A 153 -3.98 28.84 3.92
CA SER A 153 -5.35 28.70 3.45
C SER A 153 -5.85 29.97 2.74
N LYS A 154 -5.62 31.16 3.31
CA LYS A 154 -6.05 32.43 2.71
C LYS A 154 -5.33 32.77 1.41
N VAL A 155 -4.02 32.54 1.33
CA VAL A 155 -3.25 32.73 0.10
C VAL A 155 -3.70 31.74 -0.97
N ARG A 156 -4.05 30.51 -0.59
CA ARG A 156 -4.60 29.49 -1.51
C ARG A 156 -5.97 29.88 -2.05
N GLU A 157 -6.84 30.47 -1.22
CA GLU A 157 -8.13 31.02 -1.64
C GLU A 157 -7.97 32.15 -2.68
N GLU A 158 -7.01 33.06 -2.48
CA GLU A 158 -6.80 34.21 -3.38
C GLU A 158 -6.00 33.89 -4.63
N TYR A 159 -5.05 32.96 -4.54
CA TYR A 159 -4.13 32.58 -5.61
C TYR A 159 -4.11 31.06 -5.84
N PRO A 160 -5.24 30.44 -6.27
CA PRO A 160 -5.34 28.99 -6.41
C PRO A 160 -4.40 28.40 -7.47
N ASP A 161 -4.07 29.18 -8.51
CA ASP A 161 -3.19 28.76 -9.60
C ASP A 161 -1.70 28.98 -9.34
N ARG A 162 -1.31 29.28 -8.09
CA ARG A 162 0.08 29.55 -7.71
C ARG A 162 0.56 28.49 -6.72
N ILE A 163 1.81 28.07 -6.92
CA ILE A 163 2.42 27.02 -6.11
C ILE A 163 2.64 27.57 -4.70
N MET A 164 2.21 26.79 -3.71
CA MET A 164 2.48 27.05 -2.30
C MET A 164 3.52 26.07 -1.78
N GLU A 165 4.74 26.56 -1.56
CA GLU A 165 5.88 25.81 -1.03
C GLU A 165 6.10 26.16 0.43
N THR A 166 6.24 25.17 1.30
CA THR A 166 6.48 25.39 2.74
C THR A 166 7.78 24.74 3.22
N PHE A 167 8.49 25.43 4.11
CA PHE A 167 9.57 24.88 4.92
C PHE A 167 9.08 24.81 6.37
N SER A 168 8.64 23.62 6.75
CA SER A 168 7.96 23.38 8.01
C SER A 168 8.89 22.67 8.99
N VAL A 169 9.21 23.35 10.10
CA VAL A 169 10.05 22.79 11.16
C VAL A 169 9.21 21.98 12.13
N ILE A 170 9.52 20.69 12.25
CA ILE A 170 8.81 19.75 13.08
C ILE A 170 9.39 19.77 14.51
N PRO A 171 8.54 19.89 15.54
CA PRO A 171 8.97 19.84 16.92
C PRO A 171 9.55 18.46 17.30
N SER A 172 10.54 18.47 18.19
CA SER A 172 11.08 17.24 18.79
C SER A 172 11.04 17.36 20.32
N PRO A 173 10.47 16.35 21.02
CA PRO A 173 10.38 16.34 22.48
C PRO A 173 11.74 16.21 23.18
N LYS A 174 12.82 15.91 22.45
CA LYS A 174 14.19 15.88 22.99
C LYS A 174 14.83 17.27 23.09
N VAL A 175 14.37 18.21 22.28
CA VAL A 175 14.99 19.53 22.11
C VAL A 175 14.09 20.66 22.62
N SER A 176 12.77 20.45 22.65
CA SER A 176 11.82 21.49 23.08
C SER A 176 11.38 21.37 24.54
N ASP A 177 11.11 22.54 25.14
CA ASP A 177 10.57 22.72 26.49
C ASP A 177 9.04 22.88 26.52
N THR A 178 8.36 22.88 25.36
CA THR A 178 6.92 23.16 25.25
C THR A 178 6.08 21.88 25.18
N VAL A 179 5.14 21.71 26.11
CA VAL A 179 4.33 20.48 26.24
C VAL A 179 3.18 20.35 25.25
N VAL A 180 2.74 21.44 24.61
CA VAL A 180 1.56 21.44 23.70
C VAL A 180 1.92 21.31 22.21
N GLU A 181 3.20 21.16 21.88
CA GLU A 181 3.67 21.07 20.50
C GLU A 181 3.06 19.93 19.67
N PRO A 182 2.81 18.72 20.22
CA PRO A 182 2.15 17.67 19.46
C PRO A 182 0.78 18.08 18.95
N TYR A 183 -0.05 18.75 19.78
CA TYR A 183 -1.36 19.27 19.35
C TYR A 183 -1.22 20.27 18.21
N ASN A 184 -0.31 21.24 18.35
CA ASN A 184 -0.08 22.24 17.31
C ASN A 184 0.40 21.60 16.00
N ALA A 185 1.25 20.58 16.07
CA ALA A 185 1.80 19.90 14.91
C ALA A 185 0.72 19.12 14.15
N VAL A 186 -0.12 18.33 14.84
CA VAL A 186 -1.21 17.56 14.22
C VAL A 186 -2.20 18.48 13.51
N LEU A 187 -2.65 19.54 14.18
CA LEU A 187 -3.57 20.52 13.59
C LEU A 187 -2.96 21.24 12.38
N SER A 188 -1.65 21.50 12.43
CA SER A 188 -0.96 22.13 11.31
C SER A 188 -0.77 21.17 10.13
N PHE A 189 -0.52 19.89 10.39
CA PHE A 189 -0.45 18.88 9.33
C PHE A 189 -1.78 18.75 8.59
N HIS A 190 -2.89 18.70 9.32
CA HIS A 190 -4.23 18.68 8.71
C HIS A 190 -4.41 19.85 7.73
N GLN A 191 -4.05 21.07 8.14
CA GLN A 191 -4.14 22.25 7.26
C GLN A 191 -3.13 22.27 6.10
N LEU A 192 -1.92 21.72 6.30
CA LEU A 192 -0.90 21.63 5.26
C LEU A 192 -1.27 20.62 4.17
N VAL A 193 -1.84 19.47 4.56
CA VAL A 193 -2.28 18.43 3.63
C VAL A 193 -3.33 18.98 2.65
N GLU A 194 -4.22 19.85 3.13
CA GLU A 194 -5.29 20.43 2.30
C GLU A 194 -4.83 21.61 1.43
N ASN A 195 -3.92 22.46 1.95
CA ASN A 195 -3.67 23.78 1.37
C ASN A 195 -2.26 23.98 0.79
N SER A 196 -1.30 23.07 1.03
CA SER A 196 0.06 23.17 0.49
C SER A 196 0.28 22.24 -0.71
N ASP A 197 0.97 22.72 -1.75
CA ASP A 197 1.33 21.89 -2.91
C ASP A 197 2.64 21.13 -2.67
N GLU A 198 3.60 21.77 -2.00
CA GLU A 198 4.91 21.19 -1.66
C GLU A 198 5.32 21.58 -0.23
N SER A 199 5.66 20.59 0.60
CA SER A 199 6.05 20.81 2.01
C SER A 199 7.38 20.12 2.34
N PHE A 200 8.42 20.91 2.58
CA PHE A 200 9.73 20.46 3.05
C PHE A 200 9.74 20.38 4.57
N LEU A 201 9.77 19.15 5.09
CA LEU A 201 9.75 18.87 6.50
C LEU A 201 11.17 18.84 7.09
N LEU A 202 11.44 19.70 8.06
CA LEU A 202 12.73 19.79 8.76
C LEU A 202 12.58 19.26 10.19
N ASP A 203 13.12 18.07 10.48
CA ASP A 203 13.06 17.48 11.83
C ASP A 203 14.15 18.07 12.73
N ASN A 204 13.73 18.71 13.83
CA ASN A 204 14.65 19.24 14.85
C ASN A 204 15.51 18.13 15.48
N GLU A 205 15.00 16.90 15.60
CA GLU A 205 15.78 15.78 16.14
C GLU A 205 16.97 15.43 15.24
N ALA A 206 16.72 15.33 13.93
CA ALA A 206 17.76 15.06 12.95
C ALA A 206 18.80 16.19 12.89
N LEU A 207 18.36 17.46 12.94
CA LEU A 207 19.26 18.62 12.96
C LEU A 207 20.16 18.62 14.21
N TYR A 208 19.60 18.28 15.37
CA TYR A 208 20.36 18.17 16.62
C TYR A 208 21.43 17.08 16.53
N ASP A 209 21.05 15.90 16.03
CA ASP A 209 21.97 14.77 15.85
C ASP A 209 23.10 15.09 14.85
N ILE A 210 22.80 15.78 13.75
CA ILE A 210 23.80 16.24 12.78
C ILE A 210 24.78 17.23 13.41
N CYS A 211 24.29 18.16 14.22
CA CYS A 211 25.15 19.15 14.89
C CYS A 211 26.05 18.54 15.97
N PHE A 212 25.56 17.52 16.70
CA PHE A 212 26.31 16.88 17.78
C PHE A 212 27.21 15.73 17.31
N ARG A 213 26.83 14.98 16.27
CA ARG A 213 27.68 13.98 15.63
C ARG A 213 28.61 14.67 14.64
N ARG A 214 29.75 15.19 15.12
CA ARG A 214 30.91 15.46 14.24
C ARG A 214 31.38 14.14 13.63
N MET A 215 30.77 13.72 12.52
CA MET A 215 31.23 12.57 11.75
C MET A 215 32.64 12.84 11.22
N SER A 216 33.51 11.86 11.38
CA SER A 216 34.85 11.90 10.81
C SER A 216 34.74 11.73 9.29
N THR A 217 35.63 12.38 8.52
CA THR A 217 35.68 12.25 7.05
C THR A 217 35.80 10.79 6.58
N LYS A 218 36.33 9.90 7.42
CA LYS A 218 36.39 8.45 7.14
C LYS A 218 35.03 7.76 7.15
N GLU A 219 34.13 8.14 8.04
CA GLU A 219 32.79 7.54 8.13
C GLU A 219 31.90 8.01 6.98
N VAL A 220 32.08 9.26 6.53
CA VAL A 220 31.37 9.78 5.35
C VAL A 220 31.86 9.09 4.08
N ASP A 221 33.16 8.84 3.93
CA ASP A 221 33.71 8.10 2.79
C ASP A 221 33.26 6.62 2.81
N GLU A 222 33.21 5.96 3.98
CA GLU A 222 32.69 4.58 4.10
C GLU A 222 31.18 4.50 3.84
N GLN A 223 30.38 5.48 4.29
CA GLN A 223 28.95 5.55 3.99
C GLN A 223 28.69 5.89 2.52
N MET A 224 29.46 6.80 1.91
CA MET A 224 29.39 7.11 0.47
C MET A 224 29.77 5.89 -0.38
N LEU A 225 30.75 5.08 0.06
CA LEU A 225 31.09 3.81 -0.59
C LEU A 225 29.96 2.77 -0.45
N ASN A 226 29.29 2.72 0.70
CA ASN A 226 28.12 1.87 0.92
C ASN A 226 26.90 2.31 0.11
N VAL A 227 26.70 3.62 -0.09
CA VAL A 227 25.66 4.19 -0.96
C VAL A 227 25.98 3.88 -2.43
N GLN A 228 27.23 4.03 -2.89
CA GLN A 228 27.61 3.65 -4.25
C GLN A 228 27.39 2.16 -4.56
N ASN A 229 27.51 1.29 -3.56
CA ASN A 229 27.33 -0.16 -3.72
C ASN A 229 25.87 -0.64 -3.56
N LYS A 230 24.91 0.22 -3.14
CA LYS A 230 23.50 -0.16 -2.85
C LYS A 230 22.42 0.57 -3.69
N ASN A 231 22.80 1.23 -4.79
CA ASN A 231 21.92 2.17 -5.50
C ASN A 231 20.87 1.56 -6.46
N SER A 232 20.00 0.67 -5.97
CA SER A 232 18.72 0.39 -6.65
C SER A 232 17.50 0.24 -5.73
N SER A 233 17.66 0.17 -4.40
CA SER A 233 16.55 -0.17 -3.48
C SER A 233 15.85 1.02 -2.83
N TYR A 234 16.36 2.25 -2.98
CA TYR A 234 15.84 3.42 -2.26
C TYR A 234 14.82 4.26 -3.05
N PHE A 235 14.66 4.00 -4.36
CA PHE A 235 13.80 4.79 -5.24
C PHE A 235 12.64 3.95 -5.76
N VAL A 236 11.43 4.52 -5.77
CA VAL A 236 10.22 3.81 -6.15
C VAL A 236 10.10 3.74 -7.68
N GLU A 237 10.14 2.54 -8.25
CA GLU A 237 10.45 2.38 -9.68
C GLU A 237 9.37 2.83 -10.69
N TRP A 238 8.12 3.06 -10.25
CA TRP A 238 7.03 3.48 -11.14
C TRP A 238 7.05 4.96 -11.53
N ILE A 239 7.94 5.77 -10.95
CA ILE A 239 8.13 7.18 -11.32
C ILE A 239 9.34 7.27 -12.28
N PRO A 240 9.13 7.50 -13.60
CA PRO A 240 10.23 7.65 -14.54
C PRO A 240 11.04 8.92 -14.24
N ASN A 241 12.37 8.83 -14.25
CA ASN A 241 13.31 9.91 -13.87
C ASN A 241 13.21 10.36 -12.40
N ASN A 242 13.19 9.41 -11.47
CA ASN A 242 13.17 9.60 -10.00
C ASN A 242 14.19 10.57 -9.41
N ILE A 243 15.30 10.78 -10.10
CA ILE A 243 16.34 11.72 -9.67
C ILE A 243 16.45 12.80 -10.73
N LYS A 244 16.13 14.03 -10.35
CA LYS A 244 16.47 15.22 -11.12
C LYS A 244 17.69 15.85 -10.47
N ALA A 245 18.79 15.91 -11.22
CA ALA A 245 20.00 16.60 -10.80
C ALA A 245 20.12 17.90 -11.59
N SER A 246 20.34 19.01 -10.89
CA SER A 246 20.76 20.28 -11.46
C SER A 246 22.13 20.63 -10.90
N VAL A 247 22.98 21.20 -11.74
CA VAL A 247 24.30 21.70 -11.33
C VAL A 247 24.23 23.21 -11.33
N CYS A 248 24.60 23.82 -10.20
CA CYS A 248 24.86 25.24 -10.10
C CYS A 248 26.37 25.45 -10.15
N ASP A 249 26.84 26.29 -11.07
CA ASP A 249 28.27 26.61 -11.23
C ASP A 249 28.80 27.56 -10.14
N ILE A 250 27.91 28.09 -9.30
CA ILE A 250 28.23 29.00 -8.19
C ILE A 250 28.19 28.19 -6.88
N PRO A 251 29.34 27.90 -6.25
CA PRO A 251 29.37 27.23 -4.95
C PRO A 251 29.03 28.20 -3.81
N PRO A 252 28.45 27.71 -2.70
CA PRO A 252 28.22 28.51 -1.51
C PRO A 252 29.54 29.08 -0.96
N LYS A 253 29.49 30.33 -0.50
CA LYS A 253 30.68 31.09 -0.06
C LYS A 253 31.41 30.37 1.09
N GLY A 254 32.68 30.06 0.87
CA GLY A 254 33.53 29.34 1.83
C GLY A 254 33.62 27.82 1.62
N LEU A 255 32.85 27.26 0.68
CA LEU A 255 32.92 25.85 0.29
C LEU A 255 33.43 25.72 -1.16
N LYS A 256 34.16 24.64 -1.45
CA LYS A 256 34.61 24.35 -2.83
C LYS A 256 33.53 23.71 -3.69
N MET A 257 32.67 22.90 -3.07
CA MET A 257 31.54 22.19 -3.67
C MET A 257 30.51 21.92 -2.56
N ALA A 258 29.23 21.90 -2.91
CA ALA A 258 28.14 21.51 -2.04
C ALA A 258 27.11 20.69 -2.84
N VAL A 259 26.42 19.76 -2.19
CA VAL A 259 25.33 18.99 -2.76
C VAL A 259 24.16 19.07 -1.79
N ALA A 260 22.99 19.46 -2.28
CA ALA A 260 21.73 19.39 -1.54
C ALA A 260 20.90 18.23 -2.09
N PHE A 261 20.38 17.39 -1.18
CA PHE A 261 19.49 16.28 -1.52
C PHE A 261 18.11 16.57 -0.94
N ALA A 262 17.10 16.58 -1.79
CA ALA A 262 15.70 16.60 -1.40
C ALA A 262 15.06 15.32 -1.93
N GLY A 263 14.41 14.57 -1.04
CA GLY A 263 13.77 13.31 -1.38
C GLY A 263 12.47 13.14 -0.61
N ASN A 264 11.42 12.71 -1.31
CA ASN A 264 10.20 12.22 -0.68
C ASN A 264 10.42 10.72 -0.39
N SER A 265 10.49 10.36 0.90
CA SER A 265 10.80 9.01 1.35
C SER A 265 9.72 8.49 2.28
N THR A 266 9.42 7.19 2.19
CA THR A 266 8.52 6.51 3.12
C THR A 266 9.02 6.57 4.56
N ALA A 267 10.31 6.79 4.79
CA ALA A 267 10.89 6.96 6.13
C ALA A 267 10.36 8.20 6.89
N ILE A 268 9.76 9.18 6.20
CA ILE A 268 9.12 10.33 6.85
C ILE A 268 7.99 9.87 7.80
N GLN A 269 7.45 8.68 7.58
CA GLN A 269 6.44 8.06 8.43
C GLN A 269 6.85 7.94 9.91
N GLU A 270 8.09 7.57 10.22
CA GLU A 270 8.54 7.44 11.63
C GLU A 270 8.31 8.75 12.39
N MET A 271 8.48 9.87 11.67
CA MET A 271 8.25 11.21 12.19
C MET A 271 6.77 11.48 12.44
N PHE A 272 5.89 11.11 11.50
CA PHE A 272 4.44 11.25 11.67
C PHE A 272 3.92 10.36 12.80
N LYS A 273 4.32 9.09 12.84
CA LYS A 273 3.96 8.15 13.91
C LYS A 273 4.38 8.66 15.28
N ARG A 274 5.61 9.18 15.39
CA ARG A 274 6.10 9.80 16.64
C ARG A 274 5.17 10.91 17.11
N VAL A 275 4.80 11.84 16.22
CA VAL A 275 3.93 12.98 16.57
C VAL A 275 2.50 12.51 16.91
N ALA A 276 1.96 11.55 16.14
CA ALA A 276 0.63 10.98 16.36
C ALA A 276 0.52 10.26 17.72
N GLU A 277 1.50 9.43 18.08
CA GLU A 277 1.51 8.71 19.36
C GLU A 277 1.49 9.66 20.56
N TYR A 278 2.26 10.76 20.50
CA TYR A 278 2.24 11.78 21.55
C TYR A 278 0.91 12.53 21.60
N PHE A 279 0.31 12.85 20.45
CA PHE A 279 -1.01 13.46 20.36
C PHE A 279 -2.07 12.56 21.01
N THR A 280 -2.20 11.31 20.57
CA THR A 280 -3.21 10.37 21.09
C THR A 280 -3.03 10.14 22.59
N ALA A 281 -1.80 10.06 23.08
CA ALA A 281 -1.51 9.92 24.51
C ALA A 281 -2.00 11.12 25.35
N MET A 282 -1.91 12.33 24.81
CA MET A 282 -2.41 13.55 25.46
C MET A 282 -3.93 13.69 25.33
N PHE A 283 -4.48 13.41 24.15
CA PHE A 283 -5.91 13.55 23.84
C PHE A 283 -6.76 12.59 24.65
N ARG A 284 -6.35 11.31 24.76
CA ARG A 284 -7.03 10.31 25.61
C ARG A 284 -7.11 10.71 27.08
N ARG A 285 -6.18 11.55 27.56
CA ARG A 285 -6.14 12.04 28.95
C ARG A 285 -6.82 13.41 29.11
N LYS A 286 -7.38 13.98 28.03
CA LYS A 286 -7.91 15.36 27.94
C LYS A 286 -6.94 16.41 28.50
N ALA A 287 -5.63 16.17 28.38
CA ALA A 287 -4.61 17.07 28.88
C ALA A 287 -4.52 18.31 27.98
N PHE A 288 -4.55 19.51 28.59
CA PHE A 288 -4.46 20.83 27.92
C PHE A 288 -5.56 21.18 26.90
N LEU A 289 -6.55 20.31 26.66
CA LEU A 289 -7.63 20.53 25.70
C LEU A 289 -8.46 21.81 25.96
N HIS A 290 -8.68 22.16 27.23
CA HIS A 290 -9.38 23.37 27.66
C HIS A 290 -8.72 24.69 27.23
N TRP A 291 -7.42 24.69 26.90
CA TRP A 291 -6.72 25.87 26.37
C TRP A 291 -7.09 26.14 24.91
N TYR A 292 -7.49 25.12 24.16
CA TYR A 292 -7.87 25.23 22.75
C TYR A 292 -9.36 25.50 22.61
N THR A 293 -10.20 24.75 23.35
CA THR A 293 -11.66 24.96 23.35
C THR A 293 -12.05 26.31 23.95
N GLY A 294 -11.24 26.88 24.85
CA GLY A 294 -11.42 28.23 25.38
C GLY A 294 -11.27 29.35 24.33
N GLU A 295 -10.62 29.07 23.20
CA GLU A 295 -10.42 30.02 22.09
C GLU A 295 -11.45 29.83 20.96
N GLY A 296 -12.44 28.93 21.15
CA GLY A 296 -13.54 28.72 20.20
C GLY A 296 -13.45 27.46 19.33
N MET A 297 -12.45 26.61 19.54
CA MET A 297 -12.26 25.36 18.78
C MET A 297 -13.17 24.23 19.28
N ASP A 298 -13.76 23.44 18.37
CA ASP A 298 -14.58 22.27 18.71
C ASP A 298 -13.70 21.03 19.00
N GLU A 299 -14.14 20.15 19.92
CA GLU A 299 -13.50 18.85 20.16
C GLU A 299 -13.57 17.94 18.90
N MET A 300 -14.55 18.15 18.01
CA MET A 300 -14.65 17.40 16.75
C MET A 300 -13.47 17.67 15.80
N GLU A 301 -12.96 18.90 15.72
CA GLU A 301 -11.80 19.26 14.86
C GLU A 301 -10.53 18.52 15.26
N PHE A 302 -10.35 18.21 16.56
CA PHE A 302 -9.25 17.39 17.03
C PHE A 302 -9.35 15.93 16.56
N THR A 303 -10.57 15.41 16.49
CA THR A 303 -10.83 14.02 16.09
C THR A 303 -10.63 13.86 14.58
N GLU A 304 -11.05 14.85 13.80
CA GLU A 304 -10.82 14.89 12.34
C GLU A 304 -9.33 15.01 12.02
N ALA A 305 -8.61 15.89 12.71
CA ALA A 305 -7.17 16.01 12.53
C ALA A 305 -6.40 14.74 12.94
N GLU A 306 -6.84 14.03 14.00
CA GLU A 306 -6.30 12.72 14.38
C GLU A 306 -6.58 11.67 13.30
N SER A 307 -7.79 11.64 12.74
CA SER A 307 -8.17 10.73 11.65
C SER A 307 -7.29 10.94 10.43
N ASN A 308 -7.21 12.18 9.91
CA ASN A 308 -6.40 12.49 8.72
C ASN A 308 -4.93 12.14 8.94
N MET A 309 -4.41 12.34 10.15
CA MET A 309 -3.03 11.96 10.46
C MET A 309 -2.83 10.45 10.51
N ASN A 310 -3.78 9.70 11.06
CA ASN A 310 -3.73 8.24 11.05
C ASN A 310 -3.90 7.67 9.65
N ASP A 311 -4.75 8.27 8.82
CA ASP A 311 -4.92 7.92 7.41
C ASP A 311 -3.59 8.14 6.67
N LEU A 312 -2.94 9.29 6.89
CA LEU A 312 -1.62 9.58 6.32
C LEU A 312 -0.55 8.61 6.85
N VAL A 313 -0.54 8.27 8.14
CA VAL A 313 0.37 7.22 8.67
C VAL A 313 0.09 5.87 8.03
N SER A 314 -1.17 5.54 7.74
CA SER A 314 -1.59 4.28 7.13
C SER A 314 -1.21 4.19 5.64
N GLU A 315 -1.31 5.29 4.89
CA GLU A 315 -0.85 5.37 3.50
C GLU A 315 0.65 5.13 3.39
N TYR A 316 1.41 5.59 4.39
CA TYR A 316 2.86 5.37 4.48
C TYR A 316 3.22 4.02 5.14
N GLN A 317 2.30 3.39 5.89
CA GLN A 317 2.50 2.08 6.54
C GLN A 317 2.26 0.96 5.53
N GLN A 318 3.28 0.65 4.72
CA GLN A 318 3.35 -0.67 4.07
C GLN A 318 4.16 -1.62 4.94
N TYR A 319 3.66 -2.86 5.10
CA TYR A 319 4.15 -3.98 5.94
C TYR A 319 3.57 -4.02 7.40
N GLN A 320 3.19 -5.18 7.99
CA GLN A 320 3.69 -6.55 7.80
C GLN A 320 2.86 -7.60 8.60
N ASP A 321 2.58 -8.75 7.99
CA ASP A 321 2.19 -10.08 8.56
C ASP A 321 0.89 -10.63 7.97
N ALA A 322 0.91 -11.87 7.47
CA ALA A 322 -0.26 -12.57 6.95
C ALA A 322 -0.40 -13.93 7.66
N THR A 323 -1.62 -14.28 8.04
CA THR A 323 -1.91 -15.60 8.64
C THR A 323 -2.49 -16.50 7.56
N ALA A 324 -1.91 -17.68 7.37
CA ALA A 324 -2.46 -18.68 6.46
C ALA A 324 -3.33 -19.68 7.23
N GLU A 325 -4.52 -19.95 6.72
CA GLU A 325 -5.48 -20.90 7.27
C GLU A 325 -5.69 -22.03 6.26
N GLU A 326 -5.68 -23.28 6.72
CA GLU A 326 -5.80 -24.46 5.86
C GLU A 326 -7.03 -25.27 6.28
N GLY A 327 -8.01 -25.36 5.37
CA GLY A 327 -9.30 -25.96 5.62
C GLY A 327 -9.52 -27.29 4.90
N GLY A 328 -9.65 -28.38 5.67
CA GLY A 328 -10.03 -29.70 5.19
C GLY A 328 -8.94 -30.44 4.40
N GLN A 329 -9.25 -31.66 3.93
CA GLN A 329 -8.26 -32.56 3.33
C GLN A 329 -7.49 -31.97 2.14
N CYS A 330 -8.18 -31.28 1.22
CA CYS A 330 -7.54 -30.68 0.05
C CYS A 330 -6.71 -29.45 0.43
N GLY A 331 -7.28 -28.58 1.28
CA GLY A 331 -6.60 -27.37 1.78
C GLY A 331 -5.30 -27.71 2.49
N ASN A 332 -5.33 -28.66 3.43
CA ASN A 332 -4.15 -29.11 4.17
C ASN A 332 -3.06 -29.76 3.27
N GLN A 333 -3.45 -30.46 2.20
CA GLN A 333 -2.46 -31.05 1.27
C GLN A 333 -1.78 -30.01 0.38
N ILE A 334 -2.54 -29.03 -0.10
CA ILE A 334 -2.02 -27.93 -0.92
C ILE A 334 -1.18 -27.01 -0.05
N GLY A 335 -1.68 -26.65 1.13
CA GLY A 335 -0.99 -25.83 2.11
C GLY A 335 0.32 -26.46 2.58
N ALA A 336 0.33 -27.75 2.91
CA ALA A 336 1.58 -28.47 3.19
C ALA A 336 2.60 -28.35 2.04
N LYS A 337 2.17 -28.47 0.78
CA LYS A 337 3.05 -28.29 -0.39
C LYS A 337 3.48 -26.84 -0.60
N PHE A 338 2.62 -25.88 -0.31
CA PHE A 338 2.93 -24.45 -0.34
C PHE A 338 4.01 -24.11 0.67
N TRP A 339 3.89 -24.57 1.92
CA TRP A 339 4.91 -24.38 2.95
C TRP A 339 6.23 -25.07 2.62
N GLU A 340 6.20 -26.27 2.02
CA GLU A 340 7.41 -26.91 1.50
C GLU A 340 8.15 -26.01 0.49
N VAL A 341 7.41 -25.46 -0.49
CA VAL A 341 7.99 -24.61 -1.55
C VAL A 341 8.52 -23.29 -0.98
N ILE A 342 7.77 -22.65 -0.09
CA ILE A 342 8.19 -21.39 0.53
C ILE A 342 9.38 -21.59 1.46
N ALA A 343 9.37 -22.62 2.31
CA ALA A 343 10.51 -22.95 3.17
C ALA A 343 11.77 -23.18 2.32
N ASP A 344 11.64 -23.91 1.21
CA ASP A 344 12.72 -24.13 0.25
C ASP A 344 13.21 -22.83 -0.42
N GLU A 345 12.33 -21.87 -0.70
CA GLU A 345 12.69 -20.57 -1.29
C GLU A 345 13.36 -19.63 -0.28
N HIS A 346 12.97 -19.69 0.99
CA HIS A 346 13.60 -18.94 2.07
C HIS A 346 14.80 -19.66 2.70
N GLY A 347 15.16 -20.86 2.22
CA GLY A 347 16.31 -21.61 2.73
C GLY A 347 16.13 -22.16 4.14
N ILE A 348 14.88 -22.41 4.57
CA ILE A 348 14.55 -22.96 5.88
C ILE A 348 14.51 -24.48 5.79
N ASP A 349 15.19 -25.15 6.71
CA ASP A 349 15.15 -26.61 6.80
C ASP A 349 13.90 -27.12 7.55
N PRO A 350 13.60 -28.44 7.53
CA PRO A 350 12.47 -29.01 8.27
C PRO A 350 12.54 -28.83 9.80
N THR A 351 13.68 -28.40 10.35
CA THR A 351 13.86 -28.12 11.78
C THR A 351 13.66 -26.64 12.14
N GLY A 352 13.40 -25.81 11.13
CA GLY A 352 13.16 -24.37 11.24
C GLY A 352 14.44 -23.54 11.23
N THR A 353 15.61 -24.13 11.01
CA THR A 353 16.87 -23.38 10.93
C THR A 353 17.12 -22.86 9.52
N TYR A 354 17.56 -21.60 9.45
CA TYR A 354 17.94 -20.97 8.19
C TYR A 354 19.32 -21.46 7.72
N HIS A 355 19.36 -22.00 6.51
CA HIS A 355 20.54 -22.42 5.78
C HIS A 355 20.58 -21.81 4.36
N GLY A 356 19.98 -20.62 4.20
CA GLY A 356 19.95 -19.90 2.93
C GLY A 356 21.29 -19.22 2.59
N ASP A 357 21.40 -18.84 1.32
CA ASP A 357 22.61 -18.27 0.72
C ASP A 357 22.49 -16.74 0.49
N SER A 358 21.32 -16.14 0.74
CA SER A 358 21.00 -14.76 0.35
C SER A 358 20.25 -14.00 1.45
N ASP A 359 20.75 -12.83 1.83
CA ASP A 359 20.14 -11.95 2.85
C ASP A 359 18.70 -11.52 2.49
N LEU A 360 18.39 -11.42 1.20
CA LEU A 360 17.03 -11.09 0.71
C LEU A 360 15.98 -12.14 1.11
N GLN A 361 16.39 -13.36 1.44
CA GLN A 361 15.49 -14.40 1.93
C GLN A 361 15.02 -14.14 3.37
N LEU A 362 15.80 -13.40 4.16
CA LEU A 362 15.48 -13.06 5.54
C LEU A 362 14.75 -11.72 5.67
N GLU A 363 14.87 -10.83 4.70
CA GLU A 363 14.38 -9.45 4.79
C GLU A 363 12.85 -9.34 5.01
N ARG A 364 12.05 -10.27 4.46
CA ARG A 364 10.59 -10.33 4.65
C ARG A 364 10.09 -11.69 5.12
N ILE A 365 10.94 -12.44 5.82
CA ILE A 365 10.58 -13.76 6.35
C ILE A 365 9.41 -13.66 7.35
N ASN A 366 9.31 -12.54 8.07
CA ASN A 366 8.32 -12.29 9.11
C ASN A 366 6.87 -12.34 8.60
N VAL A 367 6.66 -12.14 7.29
CA VAL A 367 5.31 -12.12 6.68
C VAL A 367 4.58 -13.44 6.89
N TYR A 368 5.28 -14.57 6.71
CA TYR A 368 4.70 -15.91 6.83
C TYR A 368 5.29 -16.73 7.98
N PHE A 369 6.44 -16.35 8.52
CA PHE A 369 7.10 -17.08 9.62
C PHE A 369 7.22 -16.22 10.87
N ASN A 370 7.00 -16.83 12.02
CA ASN A 370 7.34 -16.31 13.33
C ASN A 370 8.80 -16.68 13.67
N GLU A 371 9.59 -15.71 14.12
CA GLU A 371 10.93 -15.97 14.65
C GLU A 371 10.83 -16.44 16.11
N ALA A 372 11.07 -17.73 16.35
CA ALA A 372 11.14 -18.34 17.66
C ALA A 372 12.56 -18.27 18.25
N THR A 373 12.65 -18.47 19.57
CA THR A 373 13.93 -18.47 20.30
C THR A 373 14.93 -19.45 19.69
N GLY A 374 16.16 -18.98 19.44
CA GLY A 374 17.24 -19.79 18.88
C GLY A 374 17.36 -19.75 17.36
N GLY A 375 16.78 -18.73 16.70
CA GLY A 375 16.86 -18.55 15.25
C GLY A 375 16.07 -19.60 14.48
N ARG A 376 14.95 -20.07 15.06
CA ARG A 376 14.03 -21.02 14.43
C ARG A 376 12.84 -20.28 13.87
N TYR A 377 12.52 -20.51 12.60
CA TYR A 377 11.37 -19.94 11.93
C TYR A 377 10.20 -20.94 11.95
N VAL A 378 9.05 -20.51 12.44
CA VAL A 378 7.83 -21.32 12.55
C VAL A 378 6.73 -20.72 11.68
N PRO A 379 6.11 -21.47 10.77
CA PRO A 379 4.99 -21.01 9.94
C PRO A 379 3.85 -20.43 10.77
N ARG A 380 3.31 -19.27 10.35
CA ARG A 380 2.04 -18.70 10.80
C ARG A 380 0.88 -19.40 10.08
N ALA A 381 0.71 -20.67 10.40
CA ALA A 381 -0.31 -21.53 9.81
C ALA A 381 -1.27 -22.03 10.89
N VAL A 382 -2.58 -22.01 10.57
CA VAL A 382 -3.62 -22.70 11.35
C VAL A 382 -4.16 -23.83 10.49
N LEU A 383 -4.01 -25.06 10.95
CA LEU A 383 -4.47 -26.25 10.23
C LEU A 383 -5.75 -26.75 10.88
N MET A 384 -6.84 -26.79 10.10
CA MET A 384 -8.12 -27.28 10.57
C MET A 384 -8.68 -28.42 9.70
N ASP A 385 -9.20 -29.44 10.36
CA ASP A 385 -9.97 -30.50 9.70
C ASP A 385 -10.92 -31.19 10.68
N LEU A 386 -12.07 -31.62 10.20
CA LEU A 386 -13.00 -32.43 10.99
C LEU A 386 -12.54 -33.90 11.06
N GLU A 387 -11.64 -34.31 10.17
CA GLU A 387 -11.04 -35.64 10.16
C GLU A 387 -9.62 -35.66 10.76
N PRO A 388 -9.32 -36.56 11.72
CA PRO A 388 -7.99 -36.62 12.32
C PRO A 388 -6.92 -37.22 11.39
N GLY A 389 -7.31 -38.03 10.39
CA GLY A 389 -6.37 -38.76 9.54
C GLY A 389 -5.53 -37.88 8.61
N THR A 390 -6.03 -36.69 8.26
CA THR A 390 -5.29 -35.71 7.44
C THR A 390 -4.15 -35.09 8.24
N MET A 391 -4.35 -34.80 9.52
CA MET A 391 -3.32 -34.27 10.40
C MET A 391 -2.13 -35.21 10.58
N ASP A 392 -2.39 -36.51 10.72
CA ASP A 392 -1.33 -37.52 10.78
C ASP A 392 -0.50 -37.55 9.48
N SER A 393 -1.16 -37.36 8.34
CA SER A 393 -0.51 -37.32 7.03
C SER A 393 0.37 -36.07 6.88
N VAL A 394 -0.11 -34.91 7.33
CA VAL A 394 0.66 -33.65 7.31
C VAL A 394 1.87 -33.74 8.25
N ARG A 395 1.70 -34.27 9.47
CA ARG A 395 2.79 -34.45 10.43
C ARG A 395 3.86 -35.45 9.97
N ALA A 396 3.45 -36.49 9.23
CA ALA A 396 4.34 -37.45 8.60
C ALA A 396 5.03 -36.89 7.33
N GLY A 397 4.57 -35.73 6.85
CA GLY A 397 5.16 -35.04 5.71
C GLY A 397 6.57 -34.50 5.99
N PRO A 398 7.32 -34.11 4.94
CA PRO A 398 8.73 -33.73 5.06
C PRO A 398 8.97 -32.52 5.97
N PHE A 399 8.02 -31.57 5.99
CA PHE A 399 8.06 -30.37 6.83
C PHE A 399 7.00 -30.40 7.95
N GLY A 400 6.40 -31.55 8.25
CA GLY A 400 5.33 -31.67 9.24
C GLY A 400 5.73 -31.29 10.66
N GLN A 401 7.03 -31.39 10.99
CA GLN A 401 7.59 -31.02 12.30
C GLN A 401 7.83 -29.51 12.46
N LEU A 402 7.71 -28.74 11.37
CA LEU A 402 7.92 -27.30 11.36
C LEU A 402 6.73 -26.56 11.97
N PHE A 403 5.52 -27.09 11.80
CA PHE A 403 4.27 -26.50 12.30
C PHE A 403 4.17 -26.56 13.82
N ARG A 404 3.57 -25.53 14.41
CA ARG A 404 3.32 -25.48 15.85
C ARG A 404 2.27 -26.53 16.23
N PRO A 405 2.55 -27.45 17.19
CA PRO A 405 1.57 -28.45 17.61
C PRO A 405 0.24 -27.87 18.13
N ASP A 406 0.30 -26.67 18.72
CA ASP A 406 -0.85 -25.94 19.24
C ASP A 406 -1.79 -25.43 18.13
N ASN A 407 -1.31 -25.30 16.89
CA ASN A 407 -2.06 -24.73 15.77
C ASN A 407 -2.80 -25.82 14.95
N PHE A 408 -2.75 -27.08 15.39
CA PHE A 408 -3.53 -28.17 14.81
C PHE A 408 -4.87 -28.28 15.54
N VAL A 409 -5.94 -27.86 14.88
CA VAL A 409 -7.30 -28.00 15.40
C VAL A 409 -8.01 -29.08 14.60
N PHE A 410 -8.45 -30.15 15.26
CA PHE A 410 -9.11 -31.24 14.56
C PHE A 410 -10.29 -31.84 15.31
N GLY A 411 -11.29 -32.25 14.53
CA GLY A 411 -12.48 -32.96 15.00
C GLY A 411 -12.24 -34.47 15.16
N GLN A 412 -13.26 -35.16 15.68
CA GLN A 412 -13.30 -36.63 15.74
C GLN A 412 -14.18 -37.23 14.62
N THR A 413 -15.03 -36.40 14.02
CA THR A 413 -16.15 -36.76 13.16
C THR A 413 -16.04 -35.99 11.85
N GLY A 414 -15.81 -36.70 10.75
CA GLY A 414 -15.70 -36.07 9.42
C GLY A 414 -17.05 -35.56 8.88
N ALA A 415 -17.00 -34.51 8.05
CA ALA A 415 -18.19 -33.96 7.40
C ALA A 415 -18.80 -34.88 6.33
N GLY A 416 -18.07 -35.88 5.84
CA GLY A 416 -18.58 -36.86 4.86
C GLY A 416 -19.05 -36.23 3.54
N ASN A 417 -18.31 -35.22 3.03
CA ASN A 417 -18.65 -34.45 1.82
C ASN A 417 -20.00 -33.71 1.88
N ASN A 418 -20.50 -33.41 3.08
CA ASN A 418 -21.72 -32.63 3.27
C ASN A 418 -21.37 -31.21 3.77
N TRP A 419 -21.69 -30.19 2.97
CA TRP A 419 -21.48 -28.78 3.34
C TRP A 419 -22.28 -28.38 4.58
N ALA A 420 -23.55 -28.81 4.71
CA ALA A 420 -24.39 -28.43 5.85
C ALA A 420 -23.84 -28.96 7.18
N LYS A 421 -23.18 -30.13 7.17
CA LYS A 421 -22.48 -30.63 8.35
C LYS A 421 -21.28 -29.76 8.75
N GLY A 422 -20.50 -29.34 7.74
CA GLY A 422 -19.38 -28.44 7.96
C GLY A 422 -19.81 -27.06 8.44
N HIS A 423 -20.98 -26.57 7.99
CA HIS A 423 -21.41 -25.20 8.26
C HIS A 423 -22.28 -25.05 9.51
N TYR A 424 -23.22 -25.98 9.75
CA TYR A 424 -24.23 -25.83 10.81
C TYR A 424 -24.06 -26.75 12.01
N THR A 425 -23.42 -27.92 11.86
CA THR A 425 -23.33 -28.93 12.93
C THR A 425 -21.90 -29.11 13.42
N GLU A 426 -21.16 -30.04 12.84
CA GLU A 426 -19.82 -30.44 13.30
C GLU A 426 -18.78 -29.30 13.21
N GLY A 427 -18.81 -28.53 12.11
CA GLY A 427 -17.86 -27.41 11.97
C GLY A 427 -18.20 -26.22 12.86
N ALA A 428 -19.49 -25.99 13.16
CA ALA A 428 -19.92 -24.96 14.11
C ALA A 428 -19.50 -25.29 15.56
N GLU A 429 -19.37 -26.56 15.93
CA GLU A 429 -18.81 -26.95 17.24
C GLU A 429 -17.29 -26.73 17.31
N LEU A 430 -16.57 -26.90 16.20
CA LEU A 430 -15.11 -26.78 16.17
C LEU A 430 -14.61 -25.34 15.91
N ILE A 431 -15.46 -24.48 15.32
CA ILE A 431 -15.04 -23.15 14.85
C ILE A 431 -14.51 -22.25 15.96
N ASP A 432 -15.11 -22.30 17.16
CA ASP A 432 -14.67 -21.48 18.29
C ASP A 432 -13.23 -21.80 18.69
N SER A 433 -12.85 -23.08 18.63
CA SER A 433 -11.47 -23.51 18.91
C SER A 433 -10.49 -23.04 17.83
N VAL A 434 -10.94 -22.98 16.56
CA VAL A 434 -10.13 -22.42 15.47
C VAL A 434 -9.96 -20.92 15.65
N LEU A 435 -11.04 -20.20 15.91
CA LEU A 435 -11.02 -18.74 16.13
C LEU A 435 -10.10 -18.35 17.30
N ASP A 436 -10.06 -19.13 18.38
CA ASP A 436 -9.13 -18.87 19.49
C ASP A 436 -7.66 -18.99 19.08
N VAL A 437 -7.32 -19.93 18.20
CA VAL A 437 -5.96 -20.05 17.63
C VAL A 437 -5.68 -18.90 16.68
N VAL A 438 -6.64 -18.55 15.82
CA VAL A 438 -6.53 -17.42 14.88
C VAL A 438 -6.29 -16.11 15.63
N ARG A 439 -7.05 -15.85 16.70
CA ARG A 439 -6.84 -14.70 17.60
C ARG A 439 -5.44 -14.69 18.19
N LYS A 440 -4.96 -15.83 18.69
CA LYS A 440 -3.63 -15.95 19.29
C LYS A 440 -2.52 -15.65 18.28
N GLU A 441 -2.66 -16.08 17.03
CA GLU A 441 -1.70 -15.76 15.98
C GLU A 441 -1.85 -14.30 15.52
N ALA A 442 -3.06 -13.76 15.42
CA ALA A 442 -3.33 -12.37 15.09
C ALA A 442 -2.77 -11.39 16.15
N GLU A 443 -2.89 -11.71 17.44
CA GLU A 443 -2.27 -10.96 18.55
C GLU A 443 -0.74 -11.09 18.56
N GLY A 444 -0.20 -12.16 17.97
CA GLY A 444 1.23 -12.38 17.79
C GLY A 444 1.83 -11.58 16.63
N CYS A 445 1.00 -10.98 15.77
CA CYS A 445 1.43 -10.13 14.66
C CYS A 445 1.64 -8.68 15.10
N ASP A 446 2.66 -8.02 14.56
CA ASP A 446 2.86 -6.59 14.81
C ASP A 446 1.80 -5.75 14.06
N CYS A 447 1.45 -6.14 12.81
CA CYS A 447 0.43 -5.46 12.01
C CYS A 447 -0.21 -6.38 10.94
N LEU A 448 -1.22 -7.16 11.33
CA LEU A 448 -1.90 -8.10 10.44
C LEU A 448 -2.43 -7.43 9.15
N GLN A 449 -2.00 -7.92 7.98
CA GLN A 449 -2.50 -7.49 6.66
C GLN A 449 -3.86 -8.12 6.33
N GLY A 450 -3.97 -9.42 6.58
CA GLY A 450 -5.08 -10.22 6.13
C GLY A 450 -4.92 -11.70 6.44
N PHE A 451 -5.94 -12.45 6.03
CA PHE A 451 -6.01 -13.90 6.19
C PHE A 451 -6.00 -14.55 4.80
N GLN A 452 -5.26 -15.64 4.66
CA GLN A 452 -5.18 -16.42 3.43
C GLN A 452 -5.75 -17.82 3.68
N LEU A 453 -6.96 -18.10 3.19
CA LEU A 453 -7.58 -19.42 3.35
C LEU A 453 -7.31 -20.32 2.15
N CYS A 454 -6.78 -21.52 2.39
CA CYS A 454 -6.64 -22.57 1.39
C CYS A 454 -7.68 -23.67 1.64
N HIS A 455 -8.64 -23.84 0.72
CA HIS A 455 -9.72 -24.82 0.87
C HIS A 455 -10.24 -25.36 -0.46
N SER A 456 -11.12 -26.36 -0.40
CA SER A 456 -11.82 -26.88 -1.58
C SER A 456 -13.31 -26.68 -1.43
N LEU A 457 -13.96 -26.24 -2.51
CA LEU A 457 -15.39 -25.98 -2.57
C LEU A 457 -16.22 -27.26 -2.76
N GLY A 458 -15.60 -28.37 -3.15
CA GLY A 458 -16.30 -29.65 -3.36
C GLY A 458 -16.47 -30.49 -2.09
N GLY A 459 -15.67 -30.25 -1.06
CA GLY A 459 -15.67 -31.02 0.19
C GLY A 459 -16.79 -30.64 1.15
N GLY A 460 -16.87 -31.34 2.29
CA GLY A 460 -17.76 -30.96 3.40
C GLY A 460 -17.09 -30.01 4.38
N THR A 461 -15.89 -30.38 4.86
CA THR A 461 -15.12 -29.58 5.82
C THR A 461 -14.58 -28.29 5.20
N GLY A 462 -13.77 -28.41 4.14
CA GLY A 462 -13.15 -27.24 3.52
C GLY A 462 -14.17 -26.23 2.99
N ALA A 463 -15.27 -26.73 2.40
CA ALA A 463 -16.31 -25.87 1.85
C ALA A 463 -17.20 -25.28 2.96
N GLY A 464 -17.81 -26.11 3.81
CA GLY A 464 -18.79 -25.67 4.81
C GLY A 464 -18.16 -24.97 6.03
N MET A 465 -17.15 -25.60 6.63
CA MET A 465 -16.45 -25.01 7.78
C MET A 465 -15.54 -23.86 7.33
N GLY A 466 -14.93 -23.94 6.14
CA GLY A 466 -14.12 -22.86 5.58
C GLY A 466 -14.93 -21.59 5.35
N THR A 467 -16.11 -21.68 4.74
CA THR A 467 -16.97 -20.49 4.55
C THR A 467 -17.50 -19.93 5.86
N LEU A 468 -17.79 -20.79 6.84
CA LEU A 468 -18.14 -20.35 8.20
C LEU A 468 -17.00 -19.55 8.85
N LEU A 469 -15.76 -20.02 8.69
CA LEU A 469 -14.57 -19.34 9.20
C LEU A 469 -14.41 -17.96 8.56
N ILE A 470 -14.52 -17.86 7.23
CA ILE A 470 -14.44 -16.59 6.51
C ILE A 470 -15.46 -15.59 7.07
N SER A 471 -16.72 -16.00 7.24
CA SER A 471 -17.78 -15.14 7.77
C SER A 471 -17.46 -14.66 9.20
N LYS A 472 -17.01 -15.56 10.07
CA LYS A 472 -16.66 -15.20 11.46
C LYS A 472 -15.43 -14.32 11.56
N VAL A 473 -14.41 -14.57 10.74
CA VAL A 473 -13.22 -13.72 10.67
C VAL A 473 -13.57 -12.35 10.11
N ARG A 474 -14.48 -12.25 9.14
CA ARG A 474 -14.97 -10.97 8.61
C ARG A 474 -15.78 -10.17 9.64
N GLU A 475 -16.57 -10.84 10.48
CA GLU A 475 -17.27 -10.20 11.61
C GLU A 475 -16.29 -9.62 12.65
N GLU A 476 -15.21 -10.34 12.96
CA GLU A 476 -14.25 -9.94 14.00
C GLU A 476 -13.17 -8.96 13.49
N TYR A 477 -12.77 -9.10 12.22
CA TYR A 477 -11.72 -8.33 11.56
C TYR A 477 -12.20 -7.71 10.23
N PRO A 478 -13.14 -6.74 10.26
CA PRO A 478 -13.74 -6.18 9.05
C PRO A 478 -12.75 -5.42 8.15
N ASP A 479 -11.74 -4.79 8.74
CA ASP A 479 -10.78 -3.95 8.01
C ASP A 479 -9.65 -4.76 7.33
N ARG A 480 -9.59 -6.08 7.54
CA ARG A 480 -8.51 -6.95 7.06
C ARG A 480 -8.90 -7.63 5.75
N ILE A 481 -7.91 -7.79 4.86
CA ILE A 481 -8.12 -8.43 3.57
C ILE A 481 -8.31 -9.94 3.77
N MET A 482 -9.32 -10.49 3.12
CA MET A 482 -9.59 -11.92 3.07
C MET A 482 -9.29 -12.47 1.67
N GLU A 483 -8.21 -13.24 1.57
CA GLU A 483 -7.78 -13.90 0.34
C GLU A 483 -8.09 -15.40 0.41
N THR A 484 -8.65 -15.98 -0.64
CA THR A 484 -8.91 -17.43 -0.69
C THR A 484 -8.26 -18.09 -1.91
N PHE A 485 -7.65 -19.24 -1.69
CA PHE A 485 -7.26 -20.20 -2.73
C PHE A 485 -8.29 -21.32 -2.75
N SER A 486 -9.23 -21.22 -3.69
CA SER A 486 -10.42 -22.05 -3.75
C SER A 486 -10.31 -23.08 -4.86
N VAL A 487 -10.23 -24.36 -4.48
CA VAL A 487 -10.18 -25.46 -5.46
C VAL A 487 -11.58 -25.90 -5.85
N ILE A 488 -11.87 -25.78 -7.14
CA ILE A 488 -13.14 -26.12 -7.76
C ILE A 488 -13.18 -27.62 -8.06
N PRO A 489 -14.28 -28.30 -7.71
CA PRO A 489 -14.46 -29.71 -8.03
C PRO A 489 -14.58 -29.94 -9.55
N SER A 490 -14.16 -31.13 -9.99
CA SER A 490 -14.36 -31.57 -11.37
C SER A 490 -14.75 -33.05 -11.43
N PRO A 491 -15.78 -33.41 -12.23
CA PRO A 491 -16.21 -34.80 -12.41
C PRO A 491 -15.16 -35.68 -13.13
N LYS A 492 -14.09 -35.09 -13.70
CA LYS A 492 -12.96 -35.85 -14.26
C LYS A 492 -12.01 -36.37 -13.18
N VAL A 493 -12.00 -35.74 -12.01
CA VAL A 493 -11.01 -35.97 -10.95
C VAL A 493 -11.66 -36.61 -9.72
N SER A 494 -12.92 -36.33 -9.43
CA SER A 494 -13.66 -36.88 -8.29
C SER A 494 -14.92 -37.63 -8.72
N ASP A 495 -15.19 -38.74 -8.03
CA ASP A 495 -16.40 -39.57 -8.20
C ASP A 495 -17.56 -39.13 -7.29
N THR A 496 -17.37 -38.09 -6.47
CA THR A 496 -18.39 -37.61 -5.52
C THR A 496 -19.48 -36.83 -6.24
N VAL A 497 -20.73 -37.28 -6.11
CA VAL A 497 -21.86 -36.71 -6.85
C VAL A 497 -22.40 -35.40 -6.26
N VAL A 498 -22.16 -35.11 -4.98
CA VAL A 498 -22.73 -33.94 -4.28
C VAL A 498 -21.87 -32.67 -4.34
N GLU A 499 -20.69 -32.72 -4.97
CA GLU A 499 -19.77 -31.58 -5.03
C GLU A 499 -20.38 -30.30 -5.62
N PRO A 500 -21.26 -30.35 -6.65
CA PRO A 500 -21.91 -29.15 -7.15
C PRO A 500 -22.80 -28.45 -6.12
N TYR A 501 -23.44 -29.18 -5.19
CA TYR A 501 -24.19 -28.55 -4.10
C TYR A 501 -23.27 -27.78 -3.16
N ASN A 502 -22.18 -28.42 -2.73
CA ASN A 502 -21.21 -27.80 -1.84
C ASN A 502 -20.57 -26.56 -2.48
N ALA A 503 -20.26 -26.62 -3.78
CA ALA A 503 -19.65 -25.52 -4.50
C ALA A 503 -20.57 -24.31 -4.62
N VAL A 504 -21.84 -24.49 -5.01
CA VAL A 504 -22.81 -23.38 -5.14
C VAL A 504 -23.06 -22.69 -3.80
N LEU A 505 -23.25 -23.46 -2.72
CA LEU A 505 -23.43 -22.93 -1.37
C LEU A 505 -22.19 -22.17 -0.89
N SER A 506 -21.00 -22.64 -1.26
CA SER A 506 -19.75 -21.97 -0.89
C SER A 506 -19.52 -20.69 -1.69
N PHE A 507 -19.82 -20.68 -2.99
CA PHE A 507 -19.73 -19.47 -3.80
C PHE A 507 -20.62 -18.36 -3.27
N HIS A 508 -21.85 -18.69 -2.85
CA HIS A 508 -22.74 -17.73 -2.23
C HIS A 508 -22.07 -16.99 -1.06
N GLN A 509 -21.37 -17.72 -0.19
CA GLN A 509 -20.66 -17.14 0.95
C GLN A 509 -19.38 -16.38 0.55
N LEU A 510 -18.66 -16.85 -0.48
CA LEU A 510 -17.43 -16.20 -0.94
C LEU A 510 -17.71 -14.84 -1.60
N VAL A 511 -18.80 -14.71 -2.36
CA VAL A 511 -19.18 -13.46 -3.05
C VAL A 511 -19.35 -12.29 -2.06
N GLU A 512 -19.80 -12.56 -0.84
CA GLU A 512 -20.09 -11.52 0.15
C GLU A 512 -18.94 -11.31 1.14
N ASN A 513 -18.21 -12.38 1.49
CA ASN A 513 -17.26 -12.34 2.61
C ASN A 513 -15.77 -12.37 2.20
N SER A 514 -15.43 -12.65 0.93
CA SER A 514 -14.04 -12.64 0.46
C SER A 514 -13.73 -11.38 -0.36
N ASP A 515 -12.53 -10.82 -0.17
CA ASP A 515 -12.08 -9.66 -0.95
C ASP A 515 -11.34 -10.10 -2.23
N GLU A 516 -10.65 -11.26 -2.18
CA GLU A 516 -9.92 -11.84 -3.30
C GLU A 516 -10.10 -13.36 -3.31
N SER A 517 -10.50 -13.92 -4.46
CA SER A 517 -10.67 -15.38 -4.60
C SER A 517 -9.95 -15.91 -5.83
N PHE A 518 -8.82 -16.58 -5.60
CA PHE A 518 -8.06 -17.30 -6.61
C PHE A 518 -8.69 -18.66 -6.90
N LEU A 519 -9.23 -18.81 -8.11
CA LEU A 519 -9.94 -20.01 -8.51
C LEU A 519 -9.00 -21.01 -9.19
N LEU A 520 -8.95 -22.21 -8.63
CA LEU A 520 -8.12 -23.31 -9.09
C LEU A 520 -9.02 -24.48 -9.53
N ASP A 521 -9.07 -24.75 -10.83
CA ASP A 521 -9.93 -25.80 -11.38
C ASP A 521 -9.16 -27.11 -11.57
N ASN A 522 -9.60 -28.16 -10.88
CA ASN A 522 -9.07 -29.51 -11.04
C ASN A 522 -9.16 -30.02 -12.48
N GLU A 523 -10.16 -29.59 -13.26
CA GLU A 523 -10.27 -29.93 -14.68
C GLU A 523 -9.11 -29.35 -15.50
N ALA A 524 -8.81 -28.07 -15.29
CA ALA A 524 -7.73 -27.38 -15.98
C ALA A 524 -6.35 -27.92 -15.56
N LEU A 525 -6.16 -28.13 -14.25
CA LEU A 525 -4.93 -28.73 -13.72
C LEU A 525 -4.69 -30.14 -14.29
N TYR A 526 -5.73 -30.97 -14.40
CA TYR A 526 -5.63 -32.29 -15.01
C TYR A 526 -5.27 -32.20 -16.50
N ASP A 527 -5.92 -31.32 -17.25
CA ASP A 527 -5.66 -31.13 -18.68
C ASP A 527 -4.24 -30.58 -18.94
N ILE A 528 -3.72 -29.70 -18.08
CA ILE A 528 -2.32 -29.22 -18.11
C ILE A 528 -1.34 -30.37 -17.88
N CYS A 529 -1.55 -31.17 -16.82
CA CYS A 529 -0.70 -32.30 -16.50
C CYS A 529 -0.68 -33.35 -17.63
N PHE A 530 -1.86 -33.67 -18.17
CA PHE A 530 -1.99 -34.70 -19.20
C PHE A 530 -1.50 -34.23 -20.58
N ARG A 531 -1.94 -33.04 -21.04
CA ARG A 531 -1.64 -32.55 -22.40
C ARG A 531 -0.31 -31.82 -22.50
N THR A 532 -0.04 -30.91 -21.56
CA THR A 532 1.14 -30.01 -21.61
C THR A 532 2.37 -30.68 -21.00
N LEU A 533 2.26 -31.25 -19.80
CA LEU A 533 3.37 -31.94 -19.14
C LEU A 533 3.59 -33.38 -19.65
N LYS A 534 2.64 -33.91 -20.42
CA LYS A 534 2.65 -35.27 -21.00
C LYS A 534 2.75 -36.38 -19.94
N LEU A 535 2.12 -36.18 -18.79
CA LEU A 535 1.98 -37.22 -17.76
C LEU A 535 0.83 -38.15 -18.14
N THR A 536 1.12 -39.46 -18.28
CA THR A 536 0.10 -40.45 -18.68
C THR A 536 -0.96 -40.68 -17.62
N THR A 537 -0.62 -40.50 -16.35
CA THR A 537 -1.50 -40.68 -15.19
C THR A 537 -1.20 -39.58 -14.17
N PRO A 538 -1.82 -38.39 -14.29
CA PRO A 538 -1.67 -37.31 -13.32
C PRO A 538 -2.11 -37.77 -11.91
N THR A 539 -1.30 -37.49 -10.90
CA THR A 539 -1.64 -37.75 -9.49
C THR A 539 -1.95 -36.44 -8.77
N TYR A 540 -2.66 -36.49 -7.63
CA TYR A 540 -2.89 -35.29 -6.80
C TYR A 540 -1.58 -34.60 -6.39
N GLY A 541 -0.48 -35.33 -6.23
CA GLY A 541 0.84 -34.73 -5.99
C GLY A 541 1.32 -33.84 -7.14
N ASP A 542 1.01 -34.18 -8.39
CA ASP A 542 1.35 -33.37 -9.56
C ASP A 542 0.47 -32.13 -9.66
N LEU A 543 -0.84 -32.26 -9.36
CA LEU A 543 -1.76 -31.12 -9.31
C LEU A 543 -1.36 -30.14 -8.20
N ASN A 544 -1.07 -30.65 -7.00
CA ASN A 544 -0.65 -29.82 -5.86
C ASN A 544 0.68 -29.12 -6.14
N HIS A 545 1.58 -29.73 -6.92
CA HIS A 545 2.82 -29.07 -7.34
C HIS A 545 2.53 -27.83 -8.22
N LEU A 546 1.61 -27.94 -9.18
CA LEU A 546 1.20 -26.78 -10.01
C LEU A 546 0.55 -25.69 -9.17
N VAL A 547 -0.36 -26.07 -8.27
CA VAL A 547 -1.02 -25.11 -7.36
C VAL A 547 0.00 -24.40 -6.47
N SER A 548 0.92 -25.14 -5.84
CA SER A 548 1.97 -24.56 -4.99
C SER A 548 2.87 -23.58 -5.75
N ALA A 549 3.15 -23.84 -7.03
CA ALA A 549 3.93 -22.94 -7.88
C ALA A 549 3.17 -21.65 -8.20
N ALA A 550 1.86 -21.73 -8.47
CA ALA A 550 1.01 -20.56 -8.65
C ALA A 550 0.89 -19.73 -7.38
N MET A 551 0.59 -20.36 -6.23
CA MET A 551 0.50 -19.69 -4.93
C MET A 551 1.83 -19.02 -4.56
N SER A 552 2.96 -19.71 -4.77
CA SER A 552 4.30 -19.13 -4.55
C SER A 552 4.54 -17.93 -5.48
N GLY A 553 4.03 -17.97 -6.71
CA GLY A 553 4.11 -16.89 -7.67
C GLY A 553 3.29 -15.65 -7.28
N VAL A 554 2.03 -15.84 -6.86
CA VAL A 554 1.13 -14.77 -6.41
C VAL A 554 1.65 -14.09 -5.15
N THR A 555 2.07 -14.88 -4.17
CA THR A 555 2.59 -14.38 -2.87
C THR A 555 4.03 -13.84 -2.94
N CYS A 556 4.68 -13.89 -4.11
CA CYS A 556 6.07 -13.46 -4.27
C CYS A 556 6.29 -11.99 -3.89
N CYS A 557 5.33 -11.11 -4.19
CA CYS A 557 5.44 -9.68 -3.90
C CYS A 557 5.44 -9.38 -2.39
N LEU A 558 4.85 -10.27 -1.60
CA LEU A 558 4.79 -10.15 -0.15
C LEU A 558 6.09 -10.65 0.48
N ARG A 559 6.61 -11.78 -0.03
CA ARG A 559 7.73 -12.52 0.55
C ARG A 559 9.11 -12.00 0.21
N PHE A 560 9.26 -11.32 -0.92
CA PHE A 560 10.53 -10.79 -1.36
C PHE A 560 10.41 -9.31 -1.68
N PRO A 561 11.42 -8.49 -1.35
CA PRO A 561 11.49 -7.13 -1.85
C PRO A 561 11.61 -7.15 -3.37
N GLY A 562 10.60 -6.61 -4.04
CA GLY A 562 10.54 -6.45 -5.49
C GLY A 562 10.76 -5.00 -5.90
N GLN A 563 11.21 -4.83 -7.14
CA GLN A 563 11.34 -3.54 -7.82
C GLN A 563 9.99 -2.79 -7.91
N LEU A 564 8.90 -3.55 -8.08
CA LEU A 564 7.51 -3.12 -7.96
C LEU A 564 6.82 -3.89 -6.83
N ASN A 565 6.78 -3.31 -5.62
CA ASN A 565 6.10 -3.93 -4.48
C ASN A 565 4.57 -3.76 -4.59
N CYS A 566 3.85 -4.87 -4.69
CA CYS A 566 2.39 -4.95 -4.59
C CYS A 566 2.02 -5.72 -3.32
N ASP A 567 1.46 -5.03 -2.33
CA ASP A 567 0.89 -5.62 -1.12
C ASP A 567 -0.48 -6.26 -1.43
N LEU A 568 -1.01 -7.12 -0.56
CA LEU A 568 -2.35 -7.74 -0.73
C LEU A 568 -3.43 -6.70 -1.05
N ARG A 569 -3.51 -5.63 -0.24
CA ARG A 569 -4.47 -4.54 -0.49
C ARG A 569 -4.24 -3.84 -1.83
N LYS A 570 -3.00 -3.70 -2.28
CA LYS A 570 -2.70 -3.11 -3.60
C LYS A 570 -3.10 -4.05 -4.73
N ILE A 571 -2.97 -5.36 -4.55
CA ILE A 571 -3.45 -6.36 -5.51
C ILE A 571 -4.98 -6.25 -5.60
N ALA A 572 -5.70 -6.24 -4.47
CA ALA A 572 -7.14 -6.05 -4.40
C ALA A 572 -7.58 -4.78 -5.15
N VAL A 573 -7.04 -3.61 -4.77
CA VAL A 573 -7.44 -2.32 -5.35
C VAL A 573 -7.17 -2.23 -6.85
N ASN A 574 -6.11 -2.88 -7.34
CA ASN A 574 -5.79 -2.87 -8.78
C ASN A 574 -6.56 -3.93 -9.59
N LEU A 575 -6.94 -5.04 -8.98
CA LEU A 575 -7.56 -6.17 -9.68
C LEU A 575 -9.09 -6.24 -9.52
N VAL A 576 -9.66 -5.64 -8.48
CA VAL A 576 -11.09 -5.69 -8.18
C VAL A 576 -11.72 -4.32 -8.46
N PRO A 577 -12.25 -4.09 -9.67
CA PRO A 577 -12.97 -2.84 -9.97
C PRO A 577 -14.34 -2.79 -9.28
N PHE A 578 -14.96 -3.94 -9.03
CA PHE A 578 -16.28 -4.05 -8.41
C PHE A 578 -16.24 -5.09 -7.28
N PRO A 579 -16.82 -4.81 -6.10
CA PRO A 579 -16.70 -5.67 -4.92
C PRO A 579 -17.12 -7.13 -5.13
N ARG A 580 -18.16 -7.40 -5.94
CA ARG A 580 -18.63 -8.78 -6.22
C ARG A 580 -17.77 -9.53 -7.24
N LEU A 581 -17.01 -8.81 -8.08
CA LEU A 581 -16.22 -9.38 -9.18
C LEU A 581 -14.76 -9.55 -8.78
N HIS A 582 -14.51 -10.30 -7.70
CA HIS A 582 -13.18 -10.54 -7.13
C HIS A 582 -12.62 -11.96 -7.40
N PHE A 583 -13.22 -12.68 -8.36
CA PHE A 583 -12.75 -14.02 -8.74
C PHE A 583 -11.68 -13.95 -9.82
N PHE A 584 -10.49 -14.48 -9.52
CA PHE A 584 -9.33 -14.41 -10.41
C PHE A 584 -9.05 -15.73 -11.11
N MET A 585 -8.75 -15.65 -12.41
CA MET A 585 -8.16 -16.71 -13.19
C MET A 585 -6.65 -16.71 -13.02
N THR A 586 -6.12 -17.73 -12.36
CA THR A 586 -4.67 -17.91 -12.19
C THR A 586 -4.02 -18.62 -13.37
N GLY A 587 -2.79 -18.23 -13.70
CA GLY A 587 -1.93 -18.90 -14.67
C GLY A 587 -0.49 -18.94 -14.18
N PHE A 588 0.28 -19.91 -14.67
CA PHE A 588 1.71 -20.00 -14.36
C PHE A 588 2.48 -20.37 -15.64
N ALA A 589 3.62 -19.73 -15.84
CA ALA A 589 4.57 -20.10 -16.88
C ALA A 589 6.00 -20.02 -16.33
N PRO A 590 6.92 -20.89 -16.76
CA PRO A 590 6.76 -21.87 -17.83
C PRO A 590 6.19 -23.22 -17.37
N LEU A 591 5.26 -23.77 -18.15
CA LEU A 591 4.80 -25.15 -18.02
C LEU A 591 5.53 -26.02 -19.04
N THR A 592 6.66 -26.59 -18.63
CA THR A 592 7.46 -27.46 -19.52
C THR A 592 7.63 -28.85 -18.94
N SER A 593 7.49 -29.87 -19.80
CA SER A 593 7.76 -31.24 -19.38
C SER A 593 9.24 -31.42 -19.01
N ARG A 594 9.53 -32.31 -18.05
CA ARG A 594 10.90 -32.60 -17.57
C ARG A 594 11.88 -32.96 -18.70
N GLY A 595 11.40 -33.55 -19.79
CA GLY A 595 12.22 -33.90 -20.97
C GLY A 595 12.46 -32.74 -21.94
N SER A 596 11.61 -31.71 -21.94
CA SER A 596 11.71 -30.55 -22.84
C SER A 596 12.39 -29.34 -22.18
N GLN A 597 12.50 -29.33 -20.86
CA GLN A 597 13.06 -28.21 -20.08
C GLN A 597 14.51 -27.86 -20.47
N GLN A 598 15.32 -28.84 -20.89
CA GLN A 598 16.72 -28.62 -21.30
C GLN A 598 16.88 -28.03 -22.71
N TYR A 599 15.87 -28.15 -23.56
CA TYR A 599 15.96 -27.75 -24.98
C TYR A 599 15.31 -26.41 -25.28
N ARG A 600 14.57 -25.83 -24.33
CA ARG A 600 13.82 -24.58 -24.52
C ARG A 600 14.54 -23.41 -23.86
N ALA A 601 14.87 -22.39 -24.65
CA ALA A 601 15.39 -21.13 -24.12
C ALA A 601 14.22 -20.29 -23.61
N LEU A 602 14.11 -20.13 -22.28
CA LEU A 602 13.11 -19.25 -21.68
C LEU A 602 13.52 -17.80 -21.94
N THR A 603 12.62 -17.00 -22.51
CA THR A 603 12.79 -15.56 -22.75
C THR A 603 11.54 -14.82 -22.28
N VAL A 604 11.63 -13.52 -21.99
CA VAL A 604 10.49 -12.71 -21.55
C VAL A 604 9.32 -12.75 -22.55
N PRO A 605 9.53 -12.61 -23.88
CA PRO A 605 8.45 -12.73 -24.86
C PRO A 605 7.76 -14.11 -24.85
N GLU A 606 8.52 -15.20 -24.68
CA GLU A 606 7.94 -16.55 -24.59
C GLU A 606 7.11 -16.76 -23.33
N LEU A 607 7.55 -16.19 -22.19
CA LEU A 607 6.81 -16.24 -20.93
C LEU A 607 5.49 -15.47 -21.06
N THR A 608 5.57 -14.24 -21.57
CA THR A 608 4.40 -13.39 -21.86
C THR A 608 3.40 -14.08 -22.79
N GLN A 609 3.87 -14.71 -23.87
CA GLN A 609 2.98 -15.40 -24.81
C GLN A 609 2.31 -16.63 -24.17
N GLN A 610 3.06 -17.38 -23.35
CA GLN A 610 2.52 -18.53 -22.62
C GLN A 610 1.50 -18.10 -21.57
N MET A 611 1.72 -16.96 -20.92
CA MET A 611 0.85 -16.43 -19.88
C MET A 611 -0.59 -16.22 -20.38
N PHE A 612 -0.76 -15.71 -21.60
CA PHE A 612 -2.06 -15.48 -22.22
C PHE A 612 -2.58 -16.66 -23.07
N ASP A 613 -1.92 -17.82 -23.05
CA ASP A 613 -2.44 -19.01 -23.73
C ASP A 613 -3.49 -19.69 -22.84
N ALA A 614 -4.66 -19.97 -23.40
CA ALA A 614 -5.76 -20.63 -22.68
C ALA A 614 -5.35 -21.98 -22.07
N LYS A 615 -4.34 -22.64 -22.64
CA LYS A 615 -3.81 -23.92 -22.15
C LYS A 615 -3.03 -23.83 -20.84
N ASN A 616 -2.59 -22.63 -20.46
CA ASN A 616 -1.80 -22.40 -19.26
C ASN A 616 -2.62 -21.78 -18.12
N MET A 617 -3.91 -21.54 -18.36
CA MET A 617 -4.86 -21.11 -17.34
C MET A 617 -5.20 -22.28 -16.43
N MET A 618 -5.17 -22.02 -15.12
CA MET A 618 -5.54 -22.99 -14.08
C MET A 618 -7.04 -23.00 -13.79
N CYS A 619 -7.82 -22.21 -14.54
CA CYS A 619 -9.28 -22.27 -14.56
C CYS A 619 -9.73 -22.73 -15.94
N ALA A 620 -10.69 -23.65 -16.03
CA ALA A 620 -11.17 -24.20 -17.31
C ALA A 620 -12.16 -23.25 -17.98
N ALA A 621 -11.70 -22.06 -18.32
CA ALA A 621 -12.40 -21.07 -19.11
C ALA A 621 -11.47 -20.57 -20.22
N ASP A 622 -11.98 -20.38 -21.44
CA ASP A 622 -11.17 -19.79 -22.52
C ASP A 622 -11.21 -18.26 -22.37
N PRO A 623 -10.07 -17.59 -22.08
CA PRO A 623 -10.06 -16.14 -21.91
C PRO A 623 -10.50 -15.37 -23.16
N ARG A 624 -10.51 -16.01 -24.33
CA ARG A 624 -10.95 -15.40 -25.59
C ARG A 624 -12.46 -15.27 -25.71
N HIS A 625 -13.24 -15.99 -24.90
CA HIS A 625 -14.69 -15.87 -24.89
C HIS A 625 -15.19 -14.70 -24.03
N GLY A 626 -14.28 -14.03 -23.30
CA GLY A 626 -14.59 -12.86 -22.50
C GLY A 626 -13.61 -11.71 -22.75
N ARG A 627 -13.67 -10.72 -21.86
CA ARG A 627 -12.72 -9.61 -21.79
C ARG A 627 -12.04 -9.59 -20.42
N TYR A 628 -10.81 -9.12 -20.38
CA TYR A 628 -10.10 -8.85 -19.14
C TYR A 628 -10.52 -7.48 -18.61
N LEU A 629 -11.08 -7.46 -17.40
CA LEU A 629 -11.30 -6.25 -16.63
C LEU A 629 -9.93 -5.70 -16.21
N THR A 630 -9.17 -6.52 -15.49
CA THR A 630 -7.84 -6.22 -14.95
C THR A 630 -6.96 -7.45 -15.01
N ALA A 631 -5.64 -7.26 -15.03
CA ALA A 631 -4.69 -8.36 -14.99
C ALA A 631 -3.39 -7.96 -14.29
N ALA A 632 -2.81 -8.91 -13.55
CA ALA A 632 -1.51 -8.79 -12.91
C ALA A 632 -0.57 -9.89 -13.42
N ALA A 633 0.62 -9.49 -13.82
CA ALA A 633 1.70 -10.37 -14.25
C ALA A 633 2.88 -10.24 -13.28
N LEU A 634 3.21 -11.32 -12.60
CA LEU A 634 4.21 -11.38 -11.54
C LEU A 634 5.42 -12.15 -12.05
N PHE A 635 6.36 -11.42 -12.60
CA PHE A 635 7.59 -11.95 -13.16
C PHE A 635 8.62 -12.22 -12.08
N ARG A 636 9.30 -13.36 -12.17
CA ARG A 636 10.33 -13.80 -11.23
C ARG A 636 11.62 -14.17 -11.97
N GLY A 637 12.75 -13.74 -11.43
CA GLY A 637 14.10 -13.92 -11.96
C GLY A 637 14.70 -12.63 -12.53
N ARG A 638 16.02 -12.65 -12.77
CA ARG A 638 16.74 -11.48 -13.31
C ARG A 638 16.34 -11.21 -14.75
N MET A 639 15.59 -10.14 -14.96
CA MET A 639 15.15 -9.68 -16.28
C MET A 639 15.13 -8.15 -16.35
N SER A 640 15.05 -7.59 -17.56
CA SER A 640 14.93 -6.14 -17.74
C SER A 640 13.47 -5.72 -17.60
N THR A 641 13.18 -4.83 -16.64
CA THR A 641 11.85 -4.22 -16.46
C THR A 641 11.34 -3.58 -17.75
N LYS A 642 12.22 -2.88 -18.48
CA LYS A 642 11.90 -2.32 -19.79
C LYS A 642 11.42 -3.36 -20.81
N GLU A 643 12.06 -4.52 -20.87
CA GLU A 643 11.65 -5.59 -21.80
C GLU A 643 10.29 -6.16 -21.41
N VAL A 644 10.03 -6.31 -20.10
CA VAL A 644 8.72 -6.74 -19.57
C VAL A 644 7.63 -5.77 -19.98
N ASP A 645 7.84 -4.46 -19.75
CA ASP A 645 6.86 -3.41 -20.08
C ASP A 645 6.58 -3.36 -21.59
N GLU A 646 7.62 -3.44 -22.42
CA GLU A 646 7.47 -3.47 -23.89
C GLU A 646 6.67 -4.70 -24.35
N GLN A 647 6.88 -5.88 -23.74
CA GLN A 647 6.11 -7.07 -24.08
C GLN A 647 4.66 -7.00 -23.60
N MET A 648 4.40 -6.46 -22.40
CA MET A 648 3.03 -6.26 -21.90
C MET A 648 2.25 -5.29 -22.79
N LEU A 649 2.86 -4.15 -23.16
CA LEU A 649 2.25 -3.17 -24.05
C LEU A 649 1.99 -3.77 -25.45
N ASN A 650 2.90 -4.61 -25.94
CA ASN A 650 2.73 -5.30 -27.23
C ASN A 650 1.55 -6.28 -27.21
N VAL A 651 1.34 -7.01 -26.12
CA VAL A 651 0.17 -7.88 -25.97
C VAL A 651 -1.10 -7.07 -25.90
N GLN A 652 -1.13 -6.02 -25.09
CA GLN A 652 -2.30 -5.14 -24.96
C GLN A 652 -2.70 -4.53 -26.32
N ASN A 653 -1.73 -4.05 -27.10
CA ASN A 653 -1.98 -3.49 -28.43
C ASN A 653 -2.45 -4.53 -29.45
N LYS A 654 -1.92 -5.76 -29.41
CA LYS A 654 -2.32 -6.83 -30.34
C LYS A 654 -3.70 -7.39 -30.04
N ASN A 655 -4.05 -7.42 -28.76
CA ASN A 655 -5.23 -8.07 -28.23
C ASN A 655 -6.21 -7.07 -27.62
N SER A 656 -6.21 -5.81 -28.08
CA SER A 656 -6.99 -4.72 -27.46
C SER A 656 -8.47 -5.05 -27.32
N SER A 657 -9.05 -5.82 -28.25
CA SER A 657 -10.45 -6.27 -28.21
C SER A 657 -10.78 -7.22 -27.04
N TYR A 658 -9.76 -7.86 -26.46
CA TYR A 658 -9.89 -8.75 -25.30
C TYR A 658 -9.65 -8.02 -23.97
N PHE A 659 -9.26 -6.75 -24.01
CA PHE A 659 -9.18 -5.90 -22.84
C PHE A 659 -10.33 -4.91 -22.86
N VAL A 660 -10.84 -4.58 -21.69
CA VAL A 660 -11.88 -3.58 -21.56
C VAL A 660 -11.31 -2.19 -21.84
N GLU A 661 -12.01 -1.39 -22.65
CA GLU A 661 -11.55 -0.08 -23.12
C GLU A 661 -11.74 1.04 -22.09
N TRP A 662 -12.73 0.92 -21.19
CA TRP A 662 -13.06 1.94 -20.19
C TRP A 662 -12.14 1.91 -18.95
N ILE A 663 -11.37 0.83 -18.74
CA ILE A 663 -10.28 0.79 -17.74
C ILE A 663 -8.95 1.04 -18.45
N PRO A 664 -8.40 2.27 -18.43
CA PRO A 664 -7.07 2.52 -18.99
C PRO A 664 -5.99 1.81 -18.15
N ASN A 665 -4.96 1.29 -18.82
CA ASN A 665 -3.80 0.65 -18.17
C ASN A 665 -4.15 -0.47 -17.16
N ASN A 666 -5.04 -1.37 -17.58
CA ASN A 666 -5.57 -2.46 -16.76
C ASN A 666 -4.62 -3.65 -16.52
N ILE A 667 -3.46 -3.68 -17.16
CA ILE A 667 -2.42 -4.68 -16.91
C ILE A 667 -1.35 -4.07 -16.00
N LYS A 668 -1.07 -4.72 -14.88
CA LYS A 668 0.05 -4.40 -13.98
C LYS A 668 1.10 -5.50 -14.06
N ALA A 669 2.36 -5.11 -14.20
CA ALA A 669 3.49 -6.03 -14.14
C ALA A 669 4.33 -5.74 -12.90
N SER A 670 4.78 -6.78 -12.21
CA SER A 670 5.79 -6.69 -11.16
C SER A 670 6.93 -7.64 -11.47
N VAL A 671 8.14 -7.26 -11.05
CA VAL A 671 9.37 -8.03 -11.25
C VAL A 671 10.04 -8.27 -9.89
N CYS A 672 10.30 -9.54 -9.60
CA CYS A 672 11.10 -9.98 -8.47
C CYS A 672 12.39 -10.63 -8.96
N ASP A 673 13.53 -10.25 -8.39
CA ASP A 673 14.84 -10.77 -8.80
C ASP A 673 15.08 -12.24 -8.41
N ILE A 674 14.34 -12.74 -7.42
CA ILE A 674 14.51 -14.10 -6.88
C ILE A 674 13.65 -15.09 -7.68
N PRO A 675 14.28 -15.95 -8.50
CA PRO A 675 13.54 -16.94 -9.26
C PRO A 675 13.09 -18.10 -8.35
N PRO A 676 12.02 -18.82 -8.72
CA PRO A 676 11.63 -20.03 -8.02
C PRO A 676 12.66 -21.15 -8.20
N LYS A 677 12.75 -22.03 -7.20
CA LYS A 677 13.75 -23.12 -7.17
C LYS A 677 13.60 -24.04 -8.39
N GLY A 678 14.71 -24.26 -9.10
CA GLY A 678 14.75 -25.12 -10.30
C GLY A 678 14.38 -24.41 -11.62
N LEU A 679 14.01 -23.13 -11.57
CA LEU A 679 13.76 -22.30 -12.75
C LEU A 679 14.65 -21.06 -12.71
N LYS A 680 15.00 -20.52 -13.88
CA LYS A 680 15.74 -19.24 -13.98
C LYS A 680 14.82 -18.04 -14.09
N MET A 681 13.67 -18.24 -14.71
CA MET A 681 12.63 -17.24 -14.88
C MET A 681 11.27 -17.92 -14.82
N ALA A 682 10.30 -17.24 -14.23
CA ALA A 682 8.90 -17.66 -14.18
C ALA A 682 8.01 -16.41 -14.22
N VAL A 683 6.74 -16.61 -14.54
CA VAL A 683 5.69 -15.61 -14.42
C VAL A 683 4.44 -16.27 -13.85
N ALA A 684 3.86 -15.65 -12.83
CA ALA A 684 2.53 -15.97 -12.37
C ALA A 684 1.55 -14.91 -12.89
N PHE A 685 0.35 -15.33 -13.22
CA PHE A 685 -0.68 -14.49 -13.78
C PHE A 685 -1.92 -14.56 -12.91
N ALA A 686 -2.50 -13.40 -12.64
CA ALA A 686 -3.81 -13.26 -12.03
C ALA A 686 -4.63 -12.35 -12.94
N GLY A 687 -5.63 -12.91 -13.61
CA GLY A 687 -6.51 -12.16 -14.50
C GLY A 687 -7.93 -12.13 -13.97
N ASN A 688 -8.50 -10.94 -13.84
CA ASN A 688 -9.94 -10.78 -13.66
C ASN A 688 -10.59 -10.71 -15.04
N SER A 689 -11.21 -11.81 -15.47
CA SER A 689 -11.83 -11.93 -16.79
C SER A 689 -13.29 -12.33 -16.69
N THR A 690 -14.12 -11.73 -17.53
CA THR A 690 -15.53 -12.11 -17.66
C THR A 690 -15.72 -13.53 -18.16
N ALA A 691 -14.68 -14.16 -18.75
CA ALA A 691 -14.70 -15.55 -19.20
C ALA A 691 -14.93 -16.55 -18.05
N ILE A 692 -14.67 -16.13 -16.79
CA ILE A 692 -14.88 -16.96 -15.60
C ILE A 692 -16.35 -17.40 -15.45
N GLN A 693 -17.29 -16.70 -16.09
CA GLN A 693 -18.69 -17.08 -16.15
C GLN A 693 -18.93 -18.49 -16.72
N GLU A 694 -18.05 -19.00 -17.61
CA GLU A 694 -18.17 -20.37 -18.15
C GLU A 694 -18.05 -21.42 -17.05
N MET A 695 -17.15 -21.18 -16.09
CA MET A 695 -16.97 -22.05 -14.94
C MET A 695 -18.23 -22.04 -14.07
N PHE A 696 -18.75 -20.84 -13.75
CA PHE A 696 -19.97 -20.69 -12.96
C PHE A 696 -21.17 -21.36 -13.63
N LYS A 697 -21.36 -21.15 -14.94
CA LYS A 697 -22.41 -21.81 -15.73
C LYS A 697 -22.30 -23.33 -15.68
N ARG A 698 -21.08 -23.88 -15.78
CA ARG A 698 -20.85 -25.33 -15.68
C ARG A 698 -21.27 -25.86 -14.31
N VAL A 699 -20.88 -25.21 -13.22
CA VAL A 699 -21.26 -25.63 -11.85
C VAL A 699 -22.78 -25.50 -11.66
N ALA A 700 -23.37 -24.41 -12.16
CA ALA A 700 -24.81 -24.16 -12.13
C ALA A 700 -25.60 -25.26 -12.87
N GLU A 701 -25.19 -25.64 -14.09
CA GLU A 701 -25.87 -26.68 -14.86
C GLU A 701 -25.91 -28.03 -14.11
N TYR A 702 -24.80 -28.42 -13.47
CA TYR A 702 -24.75 -29.63 -12.66
C TYR A 702 -25.62 -29.53 -11.40
N PHE A 703 -25.58 -28.37 -10.72
CA PHE A 703 -26.44 -28.09 -9.58
C PHE A 703 -27.92 -28.18 -9.96
N THR A 704 -28.37 -27.45 -10.98
CA THR A 704 -29.77 -27.43 -11.43
C THR A 704 -30.23 -28.82 -11.86
N ALA A 705 -29.37 -29.61 -12.53
CA ALA A 705 -29.70 -30.97 -12.94
C ALA A 705 -29.98 -31.90 -11.74
N MET A 706 -29.24 -31.74 -10.64
CA MET A 706 -29.47 -32.49 -9.40
C MET A 706 -30.65 -31.95 -8.61
N PHE A 707 -30.75 -30.62 -8.47
CA PHE A 707 -31.77 -29.95 -7.67
C PHE A 707 -33.18 -30.16 -8.23
N ARG A 708 -33.34 -30.14 -9.57
CA ARG A 708 -34.62 -30.51 -10.22
C ARG A 708 -35.10 -31.92 -9.89
N ARG A 709 -34.18 -32.84 -9.57
CA ARG A 709 -34.51 -34.22 -9.17
C ARG A 709 -34.57 -34.40 -7.66
N LYS A 710 -34.27 -33.36 -6.88
CA LYS A 710 -34.11 -33.39 -5.41
C LYS A 710 -33.20 -34.54 -4.93
N ALA A 711 -32.17 -34.86 -5.72
CA ALA A 711 -31.25 -35.93 -5.40
C ALA A 711 -30.37 -35.52 -4.21
N PHE A 712 -30.19 -36.41 -3.22
CA PHE A 712 -29.35 -36.19 -2.03
C PHE A 712 -29.72 -34.99 -1.12
N LEU A 713 -30.80 -34.27 -1.42
CA LEU A 713 -31.24 -33.08 -0.67
C LEU A 713 -31.51 -33.37 0.83
N HIS A 714 -32.03 -34.56 1.14
CA HIS A 714 -32.27 -35.02 2.52
C HIS A 714 -31.02 -35.08 3.41
N TRP A 715 -29.80 -35.11 2.84
CA TRP A 715 -28.57 -35.03 3.63
C TRP A 715 -28.31 -33.63 4.16
N TYR A 716 -28.77 -32.60 3.45
CA TYR A 716 -28.60 -31.20 3.84
C TYR A 716 -29.75 -30.74 4.72
N THR A 717 -30.99 -31.05 4.33
CA THR A 717 -32.17 -30.69 5.14
C THR A 717 -32.24 -31.47 6.46
N GLY A 718 -31.62 -32.65 6.52
CA GLY A 718 -31.46 -33.42 7.75
C GLY A 718 -30.57 -32.74 8.80
N GLU A 719 -29.70 -31.82 8.38
CA GLU A 719 -28.79 -31.07 9.26
C GLU A 719 -29.33 -29.68 9.63
N GLY A 720 -30.56 -29.35 9.19
CA GLY A 720 -31.24 -28.10 9.55
C GLY A 720 -31.35 -27.05 8.44
N MET A 721 -30.84 -27.33 7.24
CA MET A 721 -30.88 -26.42 6.09
C MET A 721 -32.26 -26.39 5.42
N ASP A 722 -32.74 -25.22 4.99
CA ASP A 722 -33.99 -25.12 4.20
C ASP A 722 -33.72 -25.30 2.69
N GLU A 723 -34.70 -25.85 1.94
CA GLU A 723 -34.66 -25.89 0.47
C GLU A 723 -34.61 -24.47 -0.14
N MET A 724 -35.08 -23.45 0.59
CA MET A 724 -35.04 -22.06 0.15
C MET A 724 -33.60 -21.54 0.01
N GLU A 725 -32.70 -21.91 0.92
CA GLU A 725 -31.29 -21.51 0.89
C GLU A 725 -30.57 -22.00 -0.38
N PHE A 726 -30.92 -23.20 -0.87
CA PHE A 726 -30.42 -23.71 -2.15
C PHE A 726 -30.86 -22.84 -3.32
N THR A 727 -32.10 -22.35 -3.27
CA THR A 727 -32.68 -21.51 -4.32
C THR A 727 -32.06 -20.11 -4.31
N GLU A 728 -31.79 -19.57 -3.12
CA GLU A 728 -31.10 -18.29 -2.93
C GLU A 728 -29.65 -18.37 -3.44
N ALA A 729 -28.92 -19.42 -3.09
CA ALA A 729 -27.56 -19.62 -3.58
C ALA A 729 -27.50 -19.82 -5.10
N GLU A 730 -28.47 -20.54 -5.69
CA GLU A 730 -28.60 -20.66 -7.15
C GLU A 730 -28.91 -19.30 -7.80
N SER A 731 -29.80 -18.49 -7.21
CA SER A 731 -30.13 -17.16 -7.71
C SER A 731 -28.92 -16.24 -7.67
N ASN A 732 -28.23 -16.13 -6.54
CA ASN A 732 -27.06 -15.26 -6.37
C ASN A 732 -25.94 -15.61 -7.36
N MET A 733 -25.70 -16.91 -7.58
CA MET A 733 -24.72 -17.34 -8.59
C MET A 733 -25.15 -16.98 -10.03
N ASN A 734 -26.44 -17.07 -10.36
CA ASN A 734 -26.94 -16.65 -11.67
C ASN A 734 -26.90 -15.12 -11.85
N ASP A 735 -27.12 -14.37 -10.77
CA ASP A 735 -27.00 -12.91 -10.75
C ASP A 735 -25.55 -12.51 -11.00
N LEU A 736 -24.57 -13.16 -10.33
CA LEU A 736 -23.14 -12.97 -10.58
C LEU A 736 -22.75 -13.26 -12.03
N VAL A 737 -23.28 -14.34 -12.62
CA VAL A 737 -23.06 -14.67 -14.05
C VAL A 737 -23.62 -13.57 -14.95
N SER A 738 -24.77 -13.00 -14.59
CA SER A 738 -25.40 -11.92 -15.33
C SER A 738 -24.61 -10.62 -15.24
N GLU A 739 -24.05 -10.29 -14.07
CA GLU A 739 -23.13 -9.16 -13.89
C GLU A 739 -21.89 -9.31 -14.78
N TYR A 740 -21.23 -10.47 -14.77
CA TYR A 740 -20.08 -10.72 -15.66
C TYR A 740 -20.46 -10.58 -17.14
N GLN A 741 -21.66 -10.99 -17.54
CA GLN A 741 -22.14 -10.83 -18.90
C GLN A 741 -22.41 -9.36 -19.25
N GLN A 742 -23.00 -8.59 -18.34
CA GLN A 742 -23.26 -7.16 -18.53
C GLN A 742 -21.97 -6.38 -18.78
N TYR A 743 -20.94 -6.56 -17.95
CA TYR A 743 -19.65 -5.88 -18.14
C TYR A 743 -18.85 -6.40 -19.33
N GLN A 744 -19.11 -7.62 -19.80
CA GLN A 744 -18.52 -8.14 -21.02
C GLN A 744 -19.05 -7.41 -22.26
N ASP A 745 -20.35 -7.10 -22.28
CA ASP A 745 -21.03 -6.45 -23.40
C ASP A 745 -20.97 -4.91 -23.33
N ALA A 746 -20.68 -4.34 -22.16
CA ALA A 746 -20.56 -2.91 -21.93
C ALA A 746 -19.51 -2.24 -22.85
N THR A 747 -19.86 -1.07 -23.38
CA THR A 747 -19.00 -0.22 -24.21
C THR A 747 -18.84 1.17 -23.61
N ALA A 748 -17.72 1.84 -23.89
CA ALA A 748 -17.40 3.16 -23.32
C ALA A 748 -18.39 4.28 -23.67
N GLU A 749 -19.32 4.07 -24.61
CA GLU A 749 -20.35 5.05 -24.99
C GLU A 749 -21.62 4.98 -24.10
N GLU A 750 -21.78 3.92 -23.30
CA GLU A 750 -23.00 3.67 -22.51
C GLU A 750 -22.90 4.17 -21.05
N GLU A 751 -21.73 4.58 -20.55
CA GLU A 751 -21.53 5.04 -19.14
C GLU A 751 -22.35 6.27 -18.74
N GLY A 752 -22.82 7.08 -19.70
CA GLY A 752 -23.62 8.28 -19.41
C GLY A 752 -25.00 8.03 -18.81
N GLU A 753 -25.49 6.78 -18.81
CA GLU A 753 -26.80 6.40 -18.23
C GLU A 753 -26.68 5.53 -16.95
N PHE A 754 -25.51 5.00 -16.61
CA PHE A 754 -25.37 4.04 -15.49
C PHE A 754 -25.00 4.68 -14.14
N ASP A 755 -24.44 5.89 -14.13
CA ASP A 755 -24.16 6.62 -12.87
C ASP A 755 -25.43 7.07 -12.12
N GLU A 756 -26.61 7.06 -12.77
CA GLU A 756 -27.88 7.44 -12.13
C GLU A 756 -28.56 6.29 -11.35
N GLU A 757 -28.33 5.02 -11.69
CA GLU A 757 -29.00 3.89 -11.00
C GLU A 757 -28.29 3.41 -9.72
N ALA A 758 -26.98 3.65 -9.58
CA ALA A 758 -26.24 3.28 -8.36
C ALA A 758 -26.55 4.18 -7.15
N GLY A 759 -27.17 5.35 -7.37
CA GLY A 759 -27.52 6.33 -6.33
C GLY A 759 -28.87 6.13 -5.64
N GLU A 760 -29.70 5.15 -6.06
CA GLU A 760 -31.07 5.00 -5.53
C GLU A 760 -31.24 3.93 -4.43
N TYR A 761 -30.18 3.22 -4.02
CA TYR A 761 -30.28 2.15 -3.01
C TYR A 761 -29.70 2.47 -1.62
N ASP A 762 -29.48 3.74 -1.28
CA ASP A 762 -29.27 4.18 0.11
C ASP A 762 -30.31 5.27 0.47
N GLY A 763 -31.43 4.83 1.04
CA GLY A 763 -32.51 5.67 1.56
C GLY A 763 -33.22 5.06 2.75
#